data_AF-A0A151JQP4-F1
#
_entry.id   AF-A0A151JQP4-F1
#
_cell.length_a   1.000
_cell.length_b   1.000
_cell.length_c   1.000
_cell.angle_alpha   90.00
_cell.angle_beta   90.00
_cell.angle_gamma   90.00
#
_symmetry.space_group_name_H-M   'P 1'
#
loop_
_entity.id
_entity.type
_entity.pdbx_description
1 polymer ?
#
loop_
_entity_poly.entity_id
_entity_poly.type
_entity_poly.pdbx_seq_one_letter_code
_entity_poly.pdbx_strand_id
1 'polypeptide(L)'
;MKRNLQSNYNEPVIELSDSDDNDYKTFKKSEDEDYVMDQNKRKKKIIGKRQPTKKGVKRSTQSKDVKSIKRKHQEGNLETSSNKRPKLEDSYTDSTDAGVSQEIQKNSARIHINEDVKLNEKFNFSLSQCTEWTDIDYISEVNNVTRCIAKNLVKLFKEDNTIPFIARYRKNMTGSMDADKLRELLESFEQAKIIKQRAATIIKNIDKLGKWSPELHSVITSTKSLADLEDIYSLYKPSTSRRLLADKARGLGLGNISDAVLQGRDIPPLTSLIDEQKEGLRNEQEVRNGIVHIIADAISKDKNIFDKVNSLRKTSVIDIQTTQCKTAEDSKNANEQKYEQYFNFKSRVNTIKPHHILAINRAESQKIISVKIVVPDAFENAFHNYCLSRYTQEGRNSAKMFHLTLLNDGIDYAYKKSIKPQMVRRIRSELKENAEKASIEVFTTNVKQLLLIPPVRGKIVLGIDPGYRHGCKLAVVSEQGDLLETAVIYPHNHSSAFKDAANTLAKLVNKYRCTIIALGNATACRETELFLTKAIESNMFGSLSAMYTIVDECGASIYSCSPQAKSEFPDLDPNLVSAISIARRLQDPLAELVKIEPKHLGVGMYQHDLPQTKLTKSLSEVVTEVVSFVGVDINTASHYLLQQVAGLTVSRSKSIIEWRSKNGPFRNREQLLKVKSIGSKTFEQCAGFIRILPETATTSETSSQRRMKSENFNPLDQTWIHPESYAIANKFVKHCQCKLDDIGTSAFIGKINFHARIGCGNLAAQFGTDETTMGTIVKALTMQKDEDIRSKLNQPLFRNSVRCIEDLIVGTILSGVVRNITHFGAFVDVGVGKEGLIHVRRIKKDLHIGQRVEVKVVDIELARQRIGLELMN
;
A
#
# COMPACT_ATOMS: atom_id res chain seq x y z
N MET A 1 45.06 -27.19 -19.95
CA MET A 1 43.60 -27.39 -20.16
C MET A 1 42.84 -26.37 -19.33
N LYS A 2 41.87 -25.64 -19.90
CA LYS A 2 40.88 -24.85 -19.13
C LYS A 2 39.58 -25.66 -19.04
N ARG A 3 38.85 -25.64 -17.92
CA ARG A 3 37.55 -26.30 -17.76
C ARG A 3 36.52 -25.36 -17.13
N ASN A 4 35.47 -25.09 -17.92
CA ASN A 4 34.08 -24.76 -17.60
C ASN A 4 33.78 -24.08 -16.24
N LEU A 5 33.65 -22.75 -16.26
CA LEU A 5 32.92 -21.95 -15.26
C LEU A 5 32.01 -20.92 -15.96
N GLN A 6 31.19 -21.36 -16.91
CA GLN A 6 30.29 -20.50 -17.69
C GLN A 6 29.09 -21.30 -18.26
N SER A 7 28.02 -21.48 -17.47
CA SER A 7 26.74 -22.07 -17.96
C SER A 7 25.48 -21.74 -17.16
N ASN A 8 25.55 -21.09 -15.99
CA ASN A 8 24.41 -20.91 -15.08
C ASN A 8 24.00 -19.43 -14.90
N TYR A 9 23.81 -18.68 -16.00
CA TYR A 9 23.55 -17.24 -15.95
C TYR A 9 22.23 -16.74 -16.57
N ASN A 10 21.49 -17.61 -17.27
CA ASN A 10 20.14 -17.29 -17.78
C ASN A 10 19.08 -18.12 -17.04
N GLU A 11 18.56 -17.58 -15.93
CA GLU A 11 17.22 -17.96 -15.43
C GLU A 11 16.20 -17.04 -16.15
N PRO A 12 15.34 -17.56 -17.05
CA PRO A 12 14.36 -16.73 -17.76
C PRO A 12 13.27 -16.27 -16.80
N VAL A 13 13.21 -14.98 -16.51
CA VAL A 13 12.17 -14.43 -15.64
C VAL A 13 10.86 -14.30 -16.43
N ILE A 14 9.84 -15.03 -15.99
CA ILE A 14 8.54 -15.11 -16.67
C ILE A 14 7.66 -13.91 -16.30
N GLU A 15 7.19 -13.19 -17.33
CA GLU A 15 6.06 -12.26 -17.21
C GLU A 15 4.78 -13.03 -16.85
N LEU A 16 4.14 -12.63 -15.76
CA LEU A 16 2.76 -12.99 -15.42
C LEU A 16 1.98 -11.69 -15.25
N SER A 17 1.40 -11.19 -16.34
CA SER A 17 0.56 -9.99 -16.30
C SER A 17 -0.86 -10.38 -15.85
N ASP A 18 -1.44 -9.61 -14.91
CA ASP A 18 -2.83 -9.81 -14.51
C ASP A 18 -3.83 -9.40 -15.62
N SER A 19 -3.36 -8.66 -16.62
CA SER A 19 -4.14 -8.29 -17.82
C SER A 19 -4.53 -9.50 -18.67
N ASP A 20 -3.68 -10.53 -18.75
CA ASP A 20 -3.90 -11.73 -19.59
C ASP A 20 -4.97 -12.68 -19.03
N ASP A 21 -5.33 -12.56 -17.76
CA ASP A 21 -6.29 -13.45 -17.09
C ASP A 21 -7.75 -12.95 -17.16
N ASN A 22 -8.04 -11.95 -18.02
CA ASN A 22 -9.40 -11.56 -18.39
C ASN A 22 -10.07 -12.57 -19.36
N ASP A 23 -10.39 -13.75 -18.82
CA ASP A 23 -11.42 -14.70 -19.28
C ASP A 23 -11.66 -14.78 -20.82
N TYR A 24 -10.67 -15.27 -21.57
CA TYR A 24 -10.88 -15.77 -22.93
C TYR A 24 -11.76 -17.03 -22.90
N LYS A 25 -13.08 -16.84 -22.78
CA LYS A 25 -14.06 -17.89 -23.09
C LYS A 25 -14.01 -18.18 -24.58
N THR A 26 -13.27 -19.22 -24.94
CA THR A 26 -13.18 -19.78 -26.29
C THR A 26 -14.53 -20.36 -26.72
N PHE A 27 -15.40 -19.49 -27.23
CA PHE A 27 -16.50 -19.90 -28.07
C PHE A 27 -15.93 -20.70 -29.25
N LYS A 28 -16.36 -21.96 -29.37
CA LYS A 28 -16.09 -22.76 -30.56
C LYS A 28 -16.69 -22.04 -31.77
N LYS A 29 -16.08 -22.23 -32.95
CA LYS A 29 -16.74 -21.89 -34.21
C LYS A 29 -18.08 -22.63 -34.27
N SER A 30 -19.17 -21.87 -34.30
CA SER A 30 -20.39 -22.21 -35.02
C SER A 30 -20.44 -21.33 -36.25
N GLU A 31 -20.79 -21.91 -37.39
CA GLU A 31 -21.05 -21.16 -38.62
C GLU A 31 -22.45 -20.52 -38.55
N ASP A 32 -22.60 -19.43 -39.31
CA ASP A 32 -23.82 -18.73 -39.74
C ASP A 32 -24.94 -18.40 -38.73
N GLU A 33 -25.25 -17.10 -38.61
CA GLU A 33 -26.59 -16.59 -38.90
C GLU A 33 -26.53 -15.07 -39.20
N ASP A 34 -27.26 -14.62 -40.23
CA ASP A 34 -27.22 -13.24 -40.72
C ASP A 34 -27.97 -12.23 -39.83
N TYR A 35 -27.47 -11.00 -39.71
CA TYR A 35 -28.27 -9.87 -39.26
C TYR A 35 -28.05 -8.60 -40.10
N VAL A 36 -29.01 -8.31 -40.97
CA VAL A 36 -29.00 -7.16 -41.88
C VAL A 36 -29.49 -5.90 -41.17
N MET A 37 -28.74 -4.80 -41.30
CA MET A 37 -29.12 -3.47 -40.82
C MET A 37 -30.10 -2.77 -41.77
N ASP A 38 -31.40 -2.76 -41.45
CA ASP A 38 -32.41 -1.99 -42.21
C ASP A 38 -32.41 -0.49 -41.82
N GLN A 39 -32.72 0.39 -42.79
CA GLN A 39 -32.66 1.84 -42.63
C GLN A 39 -34.04 2.52 -42.62
N ASN A 40 -34.34 3.15 -41.47
CA ASN A 40 -35.08 4.41 -41.33
C ASN A 40 -36.14 4.76 -42.39
N LYS A 41 -37.43 4.49 -42.09
CA LYS A 41 -38.55 5.23 -42.72
C LYS A 41 -39.50 5.85 -41.69
N ARG A 42 -39.70 7.17 -41.85
CA ARG A 42 -40.59 8.03 -41.04
C ARG A 42 -42.07 7.67 -41.25
N LYS A 43 -42.90 7.75 -40.20
CA LYS A 43 -44.05 8.70 -40.11
C LYS A 43 -44.87 8.62 -38.81
N LYS A 44 -45.34 9.81 -38.40
CA LYS A 44 -46.52 10.18 -37.57
C LYS A 44 -47.28 9.07 -36.81
N LYS A 45 -47.48 9.26 -35.50
CA LYS A 45 -48.55 8.61 -34.70
C LYS A 45 -49.66 9.62 -34.37
N ILE A 46 -50.91 9.15 -34.32
CA ILE A 46 -52.13 9.94 -34.06
C ILE A 46 -52.73 9.56 -32.68
N ILE A 47 -53.54 10.47 -32.14
CA ILE A 47 -54.22 10.42 -30.82
C ILE A 47 -55.21 9.25 -30.72
N GLY A 48 -55.29 8.54 -29.57
CA GLY A 48 -56.26 7.44 -29.36
C GLY A 48 -56.47 7.01 -27.89
N LYS A 49 -57.62 7.38 -27.31
CA LYS A 49 -58.08 7.23 -25.90
C LYS A 49 -58.37 5.78 -25.40
N ARG A 50 -58.58 5.70 -24.06
CA ARG A 50 -59.24 4.65 -23.21
C ARG A 50 -58.39 3.40 -22.88
N GLN A 51 -58.16 2.97 -21.62
CA GLN A 51 -58.98 2.76 -20.39
C GLN A 51 -59.93 1.52 -20.40
N PRO A 52 -60.15 0.84 -19.24
CA PRO A 52 -60.10 -0.64 -19.14
C PRO A 52 -61.39 -1.29 -18.58
N THR A 53 -61.40 -2.60 -18.24
CA THR A 53 -61.99 -3.16 -16.96
C THR A 53 -61.94 -4.70 -16.76
N LYS A 54 -61.67 -5.15 -15.50
CA LYS A 54 -62.35 -6.24 -14.70
C LYS A 54 -62.22 -7.74 -15.16
N LYS A 55 -62.43 -8.80 -14.33
CA LYS A 55 -62.78 -8.97 -12.87
C LYS A 55 -62.45 -10.38 -12.28
N GLY A 56 -62.38 -10.48 -10.94
CA GLY A 56 -62.51 -11.71 -10.10
C GLY A 56 -61.58 -11.68 -8.86
N VAL A 57 -61.93 -11.35 -7.60
CA VAL A 57 -63.07 -11.66 -6.68
C VAL A 57 -63.07 -13.17 -6.31
N LYS A 58 -62.96 -13.64 -5.05
CA LYS A 58 -63.47 -13.24 -3.70
C LYS A 58 -62.32 -13.39 -2.63
N ARG A 59 -62.38 -13.20 -1.28
CA ARG A 59 -63.34 -12.73 -0.22
C ARG A 59 -62.55 -12.40 1.11
N SER A 60 -63.16 -11.67 2.07
CA SER A 60 -63.09 -11.71 3.58
C SER A 60 -61.80 -12.13 4.37
N THR A 61 -61.41 -11.55 5.53
CA THR A 61 -62.07 -10.58 6.46
C THR A 61 -61.07 -9.86 7.40
N GLN A 62 -61.36 -8.58 7.75
CA GLN A 62 -61.19 -7.85 9.06
C GLN A 62 -59.96 -8.07 9.99
N SER A 63 -59.38 -7.07 10.68
CA SER A 63 -59.77 -5.64 10.90
C SER A 63 -58.65 -4.73 11.45
N LYS A 64 -58.64 -3.45 11.02
CA LYS A 64 -58.36 -2.19 11.78
C LYS A 64 -56.99 -2.00 12.50
N ASP A 65 -56.17 -1.01 12.12
CA ASP A 65 -56.16 0.44 12.52
C ASP A 65 -55.49 0.70 13.90
N VAL A 66 -54.77 1.80 14.21
CA VAL A 66 -54.41 3.03 13.45
C VAL A 66 -53.05 3.60 13.94
N LYS A 67 -52.48 4.61 13.26
CA LYS A 67 -51.23 5.29 13.70
C LYS A 67 -51.47 6.56 14.56
N SER A 68 -50.47 6.88 15.40
CA SER A 68 -49.87 8.23 15.63
C SER A 68 -50.24 9.09 16.87
N ILE A 69 -49.16 9.60 17.52
CA ILE A 69 -48.92 10.98 18.02
C ILE A 69 -49.87 11.60 19.09
N LYS A 70 -49.34 11.85 20.32
CA LYS A 70 -48.97 13.19 20.86
C LYS A 70 -48.34 13.16 22.28
N ARG A 71 -47.87 14.33 22.77
CA ARG A 71 -47.25 14.59 24.10
C ARG A 71 -48.25 15.24 25.08
N LYS A 72 -48.05 15.12 26.41
CA LYS A 72 -48.24 16.22 27.39
C LYS A 72 -47.60 15.95 28.78
N HIS A 73 -47.51 17.01 29.61
CA HIS A 73 -47.01 17.04 31.00
C HIS A 73 -48.17 17.17 32.01
N GLN A 74 -47.91 16.76 33.27
CA GLN A 74 -48.27 17.38 34.58
C GLN A 74 -47.60 16.50 35.67
N GLU A 75 -46.86 16.95 36.69
CA GLU A 75 -47.01 17.99 37.76
C GLU A 75 -47.74 17.50 39.03
N GLY A 76 -47.13 17.72 40.21
CA GLY A 76 -47.77 17.58 41.53
C GLY A 76 -46.91 17.01 42.69
N ASN A 77 -46.27 17.91 43.47
CA ASN A 77 -46.08 17.99 44.96
C ASN A 77 -45.94 16.74 45.87
N LEU A 78 -45.41 16.79 47.12
CA LEU A 78 -44.46 17.65 47.90
C LEU A 78 -44.36 17.06 49.34
N GLU A 79 -43.23 17.21 50.07
CA GLU A 79 -42.96 16.96 51.54
C GLU A 79 -41.63 16.18 51.81
N THR A 80 -40.95 16.20 52.99
CA THR A 80 -40.39 17.34 53.78
C THR A 80 -39.24 16.91 54.72
N SER A 81 -38.13 17.69 54.79
CA SER A 81 -37.07 17.68 55.84
C SER A 81 -36.15 16.42 55.94
N SER A 82 -34.96 16.41 56.59
CA SER A 82 -34.31 17.39 57.48
C SER A 82 -32.75 17.37 57.48
N ASN A 83 -32.12 18.51 57.81
CA ASN A 83 -30.81 18.79 58.47
C ASN A 83 -29.68 17.71 58.50
N LYS A 84 -28.40 18.00 58.18
CA LYS A 84 -27.50 18.98 58.88
C LYS A 84 -26.21 19.35 58.09
N ARG A 85 -25.47 20.37 58.59
CA ARG A 85 -24.16 20.98 58.15
C ARG A 85 -23.18 21.01 59.37
N PRO A 86 -21.95 21.63 59.38
CA PRO A 86 -21.06 22.25 58.35
C PRO A 86 -19.79 21.38 58.11
N LYS A 87 -18.58 21.79 57.64
CA LYS A 87 -17.88 23.01 57.11
C LYS A 87 -17.22 22.63 55.73
N LEU A 88 -16.40 23.35 54.94
CA LEU A 88 -15.39 24.46 55.07
C LEU A 88 -14.03 24.04 55.69
N GLU A 89 -12.88 24.68 55.41
CA GLU A 89 -12.61 26.02 54.85
C GLU A 89 -11.41 26.04 53.85
N ASP A 90 -11.35 27.04 52.97
CA ASP A 90 -10.27 27.32 52.01
C ASP A 90 -9.23 28.33 52.54
N SER A 91 -8.03 28.41 51.94
CA SER A 91 -7.39 29.70 51.55
C SER A 91 -6.06 29.54 50.79
N TYR A 92 -5.73 30.55 49.97
CA TYR A 92 -4.43 30.82 49.36
C TYR A 92 -3.77 32.03 50.04
N THR A 93 -2.44 32.09 50.05
CA THR A 93 -1.67 33.35 49.89
C THR A 93 -0.21 33.08 49.50
N ASP A 94 0.42 34.04 48.81
CA ASP A 94 1.79 33.97 48.27
C ASP A 94 2.90 34.33 49.28
N SER A 95 4.14 33.92 48.98
CA SER A 95 5.22 34.84 48.53
C SER A 95 6.65 34.51 49.04
N THR A 96 7.66 34.83 48.20
CA THR A 96 9.11 35.04 48.54
C THR A 96 9.94 33.87 49.12
N ASP A 97 11.25 33.73 48.88
CA ASP A 97 12.16 34.23 47.83
C ASP A 97 13.46 33.36 47.82
N ALA A 98 14.29 33.49 46.77
CA ALA A 98 15.75 33.24 46.65
C ALA A 98 16.46 32.04 47.35
N GLY A 99 17.28 31.30 46.57
CA GLY A 99 18.52 30.71 47.13
C GLY A 99 19.11 29.45 46.47
N VAL A 100 20.24 29.61 45.76
CA VAL A 100 21.50 28.80 45.81
C VAL A 100 21.36 27.27 46.05
N SER A 101 21.56 26.36 45.08
CA SER A 101 22.81 25.95 44.37
C SER A 101 23.88 25.24 45.24
N GLN A 102 24.51 24.18 44.68
CA GLN A 102 25.73 23.50 45.17
C GLN A 102 25.56 22.70 46.51
N GLU A 103 26.31 21.63 46.83
CA GLU A 103 27.27 20.83 46.03
C GLU A 103 27.49 19.38 46.55
N ILE A 104 28.07 18.55 45.65
CA ILE A 104 29.07 17.48 45.84
C ILE A 104 29.07 16.59 47.13
N GLN A 105 28.93 15.29 46.87
CA GLN A 105 29.72 14.14 47.38
C GLN A 105 30.56 14.31 48.70
N LYS A 106 30.47 13.33 49.62
CA LYS A 106 31.47 12.22 49.71
C LYS A 106 31.26 11.23 50.87
N ASN A 107 31.81 10.04 50.64
CA ASN A 107 32.21 8.97 51.58
C ASN A 107 31.10 8.31 52.43
N SER A 108 30.97 6.97 52.55
CA SER A 108 31.84 5.78 52.38
C SER A 108 32.47 5.22 53.67
N ALA A 109 32.25 3.92 53.86
CA ALA A 109 33.01 2.93 54.63
C ALA A 109 33.08 3.02 56.18
N ARG A 110 32.29 2.15 56.82
CA ARG A 110 32.68 1.12 57.84
C ARG A 110 31.38 0.39 58.24
N ILE A 111 31.09 -0.81 57.71
CA ILE A 111 31.76 -2.10 57.96
C ILE A 111 31.93 -2.37 59.46
N HIS A 112 31.06 -3.23 59.99
CA HIS A 112 31.45 -4.25 60.94
C HIS A 112 30.89 -5.59 60.46
N ILE A 113 31.69 -6.64 60.56
CA ILE A 113 31.36 -8.00 60.10
C ILE A 113 30.97 -8.83 61.33
N ASN A 114 29.99 -9.72 61.15
CA ASN A 114 29.95 -11.03 61.78
C ASN A 114 29.36 -11.99 60.73
N GLU A 115 30.13 -13.01 60.34
CA GLU A 115 29.68 -14.09 59.45
C GLU A 115 29.39 -15.34 60.27
N ASP A 116 28.27 -16.01 59.99
CA ASP A 116 28.07 -17.43 60.31
C ASP A 116 27.33 -18.14 59.15
N VAL A 117 28.10 -18.33 58.07
CA VAL A 117 28.38 -19.66 57.46
C VAL A 117 27.44 -20.79 57.92
N LYS A 118 26.72 -21.57 57.09
CA LYS A 118 26.57 -21.70 55.62
C LYS A 118 25.33 -22.60 55.36
N LEU A 119 24.69 -22.51 54.20
CA LEU A 119 24.53 -23.65 53.25
C LEU A 119 23.79 -23.29 51.94
N ASN A 120 24.58 -23.20 50.87
CA ASN A 120 24.24 -23.51 49.46
C ASN A 120 23.06 -22.79 48.79
N GLU A 121 23.35 -21.58 48.30
CA GLU A 121 22.76 -21.06 47.07
C GLU A 121 22.96 -22.02 45.89
N LYS A 122 21.95 -22.17 45.00
CA LYS A 122 22.17 -22.33 43.54
C LYS A 122 20.94 -22.17 42.62
N PHE A 123 19.90 -21.46 43.04
CA PHE A 123 18.76 -21.12 42.18
C PHE A 123 18.43 -19.61 42.24
N ASN A 124 19.27 -18.81 41.61
CA ASN A 124 18.98 -17.41 41.28
C ASN A 124 19.70 -17.02 39.98
N PHE A 125 19.18 -17.52 38.84
CA PHE A 125 19.48 -16.93 37.54
C PHE A 125 18.40 -15.89 37.24
N SER A 126 18.79 -14.72 36.73
CA SER A 126 18.00 -13.48 36.83
C SER A 126 16.56 -13.61 36.33
N LEU A 127 15.59 -13.40 37.23
CA LEU A 127 14.21 -13.11 36.85
C LEU A 127 14.13 -11.67 36.33
N SER A 128 14.54 -11.44 35.08
CA SER A 128 14.38 -10.14 34.43
C SER A 128 12.88 -9.85 34.28
N GLN A 129 12.36 -8.92 35.10
CA GLN A 129 11.00 -8.40 34.97
C GLN A 129 10.83 -7.82 33.57
N CYS A 130 10.06 -8.50 32.72
CA CYS A 130 9.85 -8.05 31.36
C CYS A 130 8.94 -6.82 31.39
N THR A 131 9.53 -5.65 31.19
CA THR A 131 8.84 -4.36 31.25
C THR A 131 7.83 -4.20 30.10
N GLU A 132 6.66 -3.69 30.42
CA GLU A 132 5.69 -3.29 29.39
C GLU A 132 6.23 -2.09 28.60
N TRP A 133 6.08 -2.13 27.28
CA TRP A 133 6.64 -1.14 26.37
C TRP A 133 5.63 -0.05 26.00
N THR A 134 6.07 1.21 25.95
CA THR A 134 5.22 2.29 25.41
C THR A 134 5.25 2.30 23.89
N ASP A 135 4.28 2.97 23.27
CA ASP A 135 4.20 3.14 21.81
C ASP A 135 5.49 3.79 21.26
N ILE A 136 6.11 4.66 22.06
CA ILE A 136 7.37 5.35 21.78
C ILE A 136 8.52 4.35 21.71
N ASP A 137 8.59 3.41 22.66
CA ASP A 137 9.67 2.42 22.75
C ASP A 137 9.59 1.41 21.61
N TYR A 138 8.37 0.94 21.29
CA TYR A 138 8.12 0.10 20.12
C TYR A 138 8.59 0.76 18.82
N ILE A 139 8.16 2.00 18.57
CA ILE A 139 8.54 2.73 17.36
C ILE A 139 10.05 2.97 17.31
N SER A 140 10.65 3.37 18.44
CA SER A 140 12.10 3.61 18.56
C SER A 140 12.93 2.37 18.23
N GLU A 141 12.60 1.22 18.82
CA GLU A 141 13.32 -0.04 18.61
C GLU A 141 13.06 -0.66 17.24
N VAL A 142 11.80 -0.79 16.82
CA VAL A 142 11.44 -1.48 15.56
C VAL A 142 11.95 -0.72 14.33
N ASN A 143 12.02 0.60 14.39
CA ASN A 143 12.44 1.43 13.26
C ASN A 143 13.88 1.96 13.36
N ASN A 144 14.59 1.66 14.46
CA ASN A 144 15.91 2.22 14.80
C ASN A 144 15.94 3.77 14.78
N VAL A 145 14.91 4.40 15.35
CA VAL A 145 14.80 5.88 15.45
C VAL A 145 14.97 6.33 16.91
N THR A 146 15.48 7.54 17.14
CA THR A 146 15.72 8.02 18.51
C THR A 146 14.41 8.20 19.30
N ARG A 147 14.45 7.93 20.60
CA ARG A 147 13.27 8.03 21.50
C ARG A 147 12.63 9.42 21.50
N CYS A 148 13.42 10.47 21.24
CA CYS A 148 12.93 11.84 21.07
C CYS A 148 12.07 12.00 19.80
N ILE A 149 12.57 11.53 18.65
CA ILE A 149 11.83 11.55 17.38
C ILE A 149 10.58 10.66 17.49
N ALA A 150 10.69 9.47 18.09
CA ALA A 150 9.53 8.60 18.33
C ALA A 150 8.45 9.28 19.21
N LYS A 151 8.84 10.02 20.26
CA LYS A 151 7.90 10.79 21.10
C LYS A 151 7.20 11.88 20.30
N ASN A 152 7.93 12.61 19.46
CA ASN A 152 7.38 13.66 18.59
C ASN A 152 6.40 13.08 17.56
N LEU A 153 6.74 11.96 16.92
CA LEU A 153 5.88 11.27 15.95
C LEU A 153 4.61 10.73 16.61
N VAL A 154 4.71 10.07 17.77
CA VAL A 154 3.54 9.60 18.53
C VAL A 154 2.61 10.76 18.91
N LYS A 155 3.14 11.94 19.23
CA LYS A 155 2.33 13.15 19.41
C LYS A 155 1.64 13.55 18.10
N LEU A 156 2.39 13.72 17.02
CA LEU A 156 1.86 14.17 15.73
C LEU A 156 0.79 13.22 15.17
N PHE A 157 0.96 11.90 15.30
CA PHE A 157 -0.02 10.90 14.90
C PHE A 157 -1.26 10.85 15.81
N LYS A 158 -1.13 11.15 17.12
CA LYS A 158 -2.28 11.28 18.05
C LYS A 158 -3.05 12.59 17.86
N GLU A 159 -2.49 13.54 17.13
CA GLU A 159 -3.10 14.82 16.74
C GLU A 159 -3.63 14.80 15.28
N ASP A 160 -3.79 13.62 14.67
CA ASP A 160 -4.26 13.40 13.30
C ASP A 160 -3.49 14.24 12.24
N ASN A 161 -2.19 14.48 12.44
CA ASN A 161 -1.36 15.14 11.44
C ASN A 161 -1.08 14.18 10.27
N THR A 162 -1.32 14.65 9.06
CA THR A 162 -1.17 13.87 7.83
C THR A 162 0.30 13.71 7.42
N ILE A 163 0.65 12.59 6.79
CA ILE A 163 2.02 12.30 6.36
C ILE A 163 2.63 13.44 5.49
N PRO A 164 1.95 14.01 4.48
CA PRO A 164 2.52 15.10 3.69
C PRO A 164 2.76 16.37 4.49
N PHE A 165 1.86 16.68 5.43
CA PHE A 165 1.99 17.83 6.33
C PHE A 165 3.20 17.68 7.26
N ILE A 166 3.38 16.51 7.87
CA ILE A 166 4.55 16.21 8.72
C ILE A 166 5.84 16.30 7.88
N ALA A 167 5.87 15.63 6.72
CA ALA A 167 7.03 15.57 5.82
C ALA A 167 7.46 16.94 5.27
N ARG A 168 6.55 17.91 5.19
CA ARG A 168 6.85 19.28 4.71
C ARG A 168 7.08 20.28 5.83
N TYR A 169 6.23 20.31 6.86
CA TYR A 169 6.13 21.42 7.83
C TYR A 169 6.49 21.06 9.28
N ARG A 170 6.85 19.79 9.59
CA ARG A 170 7.26 19.36 10.94
C ARG A 170 8.61 18.63 10.94
N LYS A 171 9.46 18.92 9.95
CA LYS A 171 10.79 18.28 9.75
C LYS A 171 11.73 18.42 10.95
N ASN A 172 11.74 19.60 11.57
CA ASN A 172 12.39 19.89 12.85
C ASN A 172 12.05 18.88 13.96
N MET A 173 10.80 18.39 14.02
CA MET A 173 10.35 17.40 15.00
C MET A 173 10.70 15.96 14.63
N THR A 174 10.93 15.66 13.35
CA THR A 174 11.11 14.29 12.84
C THR A 174 12.54 13.94 12.41
N GLY A 175 13.46 14.89 12.42
CA GLY A 175 14.80 14.70 11.85
C GLY A 175 14.82 14.76 10.32
N SER A 176 13.89 15.52 9.71
CA SER A 176 13.74 15.68 8.25
C SER A 176 13.44 14.40 7.46
N MET A 177 12.81 13.41 8.08
CA MET A 177 12.34 12.19 7.40
C MET A 177 11.39 12.51 6.23
N ASP A 178 11.50 11.72 5.16
CA ASP A 178 10.58 11.73 4.02
C ASP A 178 9.23 11.06 4.33
N ALA A 179 8.29 11.17 3.39
CA ALA A 179 6.94 10.64 3.53
C ALA A 179 6.89 9.10 3.60
N ASP A 180 7.84 8.38 3.00
CA ASP A 180 7.83 6.93 2.94
C ASP A 180 8.31 6.32 4.26
N LYS A 181 9.38 6.87 4.85
CA LYS A 181 9.81 6.50 6.21
C LYS A 181 8.78 6.91 7.26
N LEU A 182 8.13 8.07 7.11
CA LEU A 182 7.02 8.49 7.97
C LEU A 182 5.80 7.55 7.88
N ARG A 183 5.54 6.98 6.69
CA ARG A 183 4.49 5.95 6.49
C ARG A 183 4.82 4.65 7.22
N GLU A 184 6.05 4.15 7.13
CA GLU A 184 6.49 2.97 7.89
C GLU A 184 6.39 3.17 9.41
N LEU A 185 6.71 4.38 9.89
CA LEU A 185 6.58 4.77 11.30
C LEU A 185 5.10 4.86 11.75
N LEU A 186 4.18 5.27 10.87
CA LEU A 186 2.74 5.24 11.12
C LEU A 186 2.18 3.80 11.10
N GLU A 187 2.62 2.96 10.16
CA GLU A 187 2.26 1.53 10.16
C GLU A 187 2.74 0.84 11.45
N SER A 188 3.95 1.16 11.91
CA SER A 188 4.49 0.68 13.20
C SER A 188 3.63 1.16 14.39
N PHE A 189 3.12 2.40 14.36
CA PHE A 189 2.24 2.93 15.39
C PHE A 189 0.87 2.22 15.43
N GLU A 190 0.27 1.92 14.28
CA GLU A 190 -0.97 1.14 14.22
C GLU A 190 -0.76 -0.33 14.61
N GLN A 191 0.36 -0.95 14.20
CA GLN A 191 0.75 -2.28 14.65
C GLN A 191 0.90 -2.34 16.19
N ALA A 192 1.55 -1.35 16.80
CA ALA A 192 1.66 -1.24 18.25
C ALA A 192 0.29 -1.26 18.96
N LYS A 193 -0.70 -0.53 18.44
CA LYS A 193 -2.08 -0.55 18.96
C LYS A 193 -2.72 -1.94 18.81
N ILE A 194 -2.59 -2.57 17.64
CA ILE A 194 -3.17 -3.89 17.35
C ILE A 194 -2.57 -4.95 18.28
N ILE A 195 -1.25 -4.94 18.48
CA ILE A 195 -0.54 -5.87 19.38
C ILE A 195 -1.03 -5.68 20.82
N LYS A 196 -1.14 -4.44 21.32
CA LYS A 196 -1.68 -4.17 22.68
C LYS A 196 -3.13 -4.58 22.85
N GLN A 197 -4.00 -4.27 21.89
CA GLN A 197 -5.40 -4.71 21.91
C GLN A 197 -5.50 -6.24 21.90
N ARG A 198 -4.62 -6.93 21.15
CA ARG A 198 -4.58 -8.39 21.13
C ARG A 198 -4.04 -8.98 22.43
N ALA A 199 -2.97 -8.42 23.00
CA ALA A 199 -2.43 -8.82 24.30
C ALA A 199 -3.50 -8.73 25.40
N ALA A 200 -4.21 -7.60 25.50
CA ALA A 200 -5.32 -7.43 26.44
C ALA A 200 -6.48 -8.41 26.20
N THR A 201 -6.75 -8.78 24.95
CA THR A 201 -7.76 -9.80 24.60
C THR A 201 -7.30 -11.22 25.01
N ILE A 202 -6.03 -11.54 24.84
CA ILE A 202 -5.43 -12.82 25.23
C ILE A 202 -5.46 -12.96 26.76
N ILE A 203 -5.03 -11.94 27.50
CA ILE A 203 -5.07 -11.90 28.97
C ILE A 203 -6.50 -12.19 29.47
N LYS A 204 -7.51 -11.47 28.96
CA LYS A 204 -8.93 -11.68 29.32
C LYS A 204 -9.47 -13.08 29.00
N ASN A 205 -8.91 -13.78 28.01
CA ASN A 205 -9.33 -15.14 27.67
C ASN A 205 -8.61 -16.20 28.52
N ILE A 206 -7.37 -15.95 28.94
CA ILE A 206 -6.60 -16.82 29.84
C ILE A 206 -7.11 -16.72 31.29
N ASP A 207 -7.50 -15.51 31.71
CA ASP A 207 -8.13 -15.23 33.00
C ASP A 207 -9.47 -15.98 33.16
N LYS A 208 -10.33 -15.95 32.14
CA LYS A 208 -11.56 -16.77 32.05
C LYS A 208 -11.35 -18.29 32.14
N LEU A 209 -10.13 -18.78 31.93
CA LEU A 209 -9.78 -20.20 32.07
C LEU A 209 -9.18 -20.53 33.45
N GLY A 210 -9.04 -19.54 34.35
CA GLY A 210 -8.38 -19.71 35.65
C GLY A 210 -6.88 -20.05 35.50
N LYS A 211 -6.23 -19.54 34.43
CA LYS A 211 -4.81 -19.79 34.11
C LYS A 211 -3.97 -18.52 34.00
N TRP A 212 -4.46 -17.40 34.53
CA TRP A 212 -3.71 -16.15 34.61
C TRP A 212 -2.67 -16.20 35.74
N SER A 213 -1.53 -15.53 35.54
CA SER A 213 -0.52 -15.28 36.58
C SER A 213 0.23 -13.97 36.32
N PRO A 214 0.90 -13.37 37.32
CA PRO A 214 1.68 -12.14 37.14
C PRO A 214 2.83 -12.29 36.13
N GLU A 215 3.49 -13.45 36.11
CA GLU A 215 4.59 -13.75 35.19
C GLU A 215 4.08 -13.86 33.75
N LEU A 216 2.95 -14.54 33.57
CA LEU A 216 2.30 -14.68 32.27
C LEU A 216 1.77 -13.34 31.76
N HIS A 217 1.25 -12.48 32.65
CA HIS A 217 0.87 -11.11 32.31
C HIS A 217 2.08 -10.31 31.81
N SER A 218 3.19 -10.30 32.54
CA SER A 218 4.44 -9.63 32.14
C SER A 218 4.98 -10.14 30.81
N VAL A 219 4.96 -11.46 30.56
CA VAL A 219 5.34 -12.04 29.26
C VAL A 219 4.42 -11.55 28.13
N ILE A 220 3.10 -11.50 28.35
CA ILE A 220 2.15 -11.07 27.32
C ILE A 220 2.25 -9.55 27.04
N THR A 221 2.38 -8.69 28.06
CA THR A 221 2.46 -7.23 27.84
C THR A 221 3.83 -6.78 27.34
N SER A 222 4.91 -7.52 27.62
CA SER A 222 6.23 -7.25 27.05
C SER A 222 6.42 -7.75 25.60
N THR A 223 5.54 -8.62 25.10
CA THR A 223 5.65 -9.19 23.74
C THR A 223 5.36 -8.13 22.66
N LYS A 224 6.28 -7.96 21.70
CA LYS A 224 6.24 -6.95 20.61
C LYS A 224 5.84 -7.52 19.24
N SER A 225 5.21 -8.69 19.19
CA SER A 225 4.95 -9.42 17.95
C SER A 225 3.60 -10.11 18.00
N LEU A 226 2.76 -9.89 16.97
CA LEU A 226 1.45 -10.52 16.86
C LEU A 226 1.56 -12.04 16.67
N ALA A 227 2.58 -12.51 15.96
CA ALA A 227 2.84 -13.94 15.78
C ALA A 227 3.24 -14.62 17.09
N ASP A 228 4.11 -13.98 17.88
CA ASP A 228 4.55 -14.52 19.17
C ASP A 228 3.42 -14.46 20.22
N LEU A 229 2.57 -13.43 20.19
CA LEU A 229 1.31 -13.41 20.95
C LEU A 229 0.37 -14.56 20.58
N GLU A 230 0.21 -14.86 19.29
CA GLU A 230 -0.65 -15.96 18.84
C GLU A 230 -0.07 -17.35 19.17
N ASP A 231 1.25 -17.49 19.20
CA ASP A 231 1.96 -18.70 19.64
C ASP A 231 1.85 -18.89 21.17
N ILE A 232 2.05 -17.83 21.98
CA ILE A 232 1.79 -17.86 23.44
C ILE A 232 0.31 -18.23 23.70
N TYR A 233 -0.63 -17.55 23.04
CA TYR A 233 -2.06 -17.86 23.18
C TYR A 233 -2.41 -19.25 22.63
N SER A 234 -1.62 -19.80 21.69
CA SER A 234 -1.81 -21.18 21.20
C SER A 234 -1.70 -22.21 22.31
N LEU A 235 -1.02 -21.92 23.42
CA LEU A 235 -0.92 -22.78 24.60
C LEU A 235 -2.23 -22.92 25.38
N TYR A 236 -3.14 -21.94 25.24
CA TYR A 236 -4.37 -21.82 26.03
C TYR A 236 -5.66 -21.98 25.21
N LYS A 237 -5.61 -21.89 23.87
CA LYS A 237 -6.79 -22.10 22.99
C LYS A 237 -7.41 -23.51 23.22
N PRO A 238 -8.73 -23.62 23.50
CA PRO A 238 -9.35 -24.89 23.88
C PRO A 238 -9.53 -25.91 22.73
N SER A 239 -9.54 -25.46 21.46
CA SER A 239 -10.03 -26.26 20.32
C SER A 239 -8.94 -26.94 19.46
N THR A 240 -7.83 -27.39 20.06
CA THR A 240 -6.91 -28.30 19.35
C THR A 240 -7.32 -29.75 19.61
N SER A 241 -7.55 -30.56 18.57
CA SER A 241 -7.90 -31.99 18.68
C SER A 241 -6.99 -32.78 19.65
N ARG A 242 -5.69 -32.45 19.71
CA ARG A 242 -4.74 -33.06 20.65
C ARG A 242 -4.93 -32.67 22.12
N ARG A 243 -5.51 -31.51 22.44
CA ARG A 243 -5.88 -31.17 23.82
C ARG A 243 -7.08 -31.97 24.28
N LEU A 244 -8.09 -32.10 23.43
CA LEU A 244 -9.23 -33.00 23.68
C LEU A 244 -8.74 -34.44 23.98
N LEU A 245 -7.67 -34.92 23.32
CA LEU A 245 -7.04 -36.21 23.64
C LEU A 245 -6.26 -36.20 24.97
N ALA A 246 -5.39 -35.20 25.21
CA ALA A 246 -4.60 -35.10 26.44
C ALA A 246 -5.46 -34.87 27.70
N ASP A 247 -6.49 -34.04 27.59
CA ASP A 247 -7.40 -33.70 28.67
C ASP A 247 -8.43 -34.83 28.93
N LYS A 248 -8.83 -35.59 27.89
CA LYS A 248 -9.52 -36.89 28.08
C LYS A 248 -8.62 -37.88 28.84
N ALA A 249 -7.35 -38.00 28.46
CA ALA A 249 -6.40 -38.88 29.15
C ALA A 249 -6.15 -38.45 30.62
N ARG A 250 -6.10 -37.14 30.91
CA ARG A 250 -6.07 -36.60 32.28
C ARG A 250 -7.36 -36.96 33.05
N GLY A 251 -8.53 -36.83 32.43
CA GLY A 251 -9.82 -37.24 33.00
C GLY A 251 -9.95 -38.75 33.25
N LEU A 252 -9.17 -39.57 32.53
CA LEU A 252 -9.02 -41.02 32.77
C LEU A 252 -7.95 -41.35 33.83
N GLY A 253 -7.38 -40.35 34.52
CA GLY A 253 -6.41 -40.53 35.61
C GLY A 253 -4.94 -40.64 35.19
N LEU A 254 -4.62 -40.64 33.88
CA LEU A 254 -3.26 -40.83 33.37
C LEU A 254 -2.30 -39.63 33.62
N GLY A 255 -2.80 -38.54 34.21
CA GLY A 255 -2.01 -37.35 34.54
C GLY A 255 -0.80 -37.66 35.42
N ASN A 256 -1.03 -38.22 36.61
CA ASN A 256 0.02 -38.49 37.61
C ASN A 256 1.14 -39.41 37.07
N ILE A 257 0.79 -40.39 36.23
CA ILE A 257 1.75 -41.29 35.56
C ILE A 257 2.57 -40.52 34.51
N SER A 258 1.93 -39.64 33.74
CA SER A 258 2.60 -38.82 32.73
C SER A 258 3.55 -37.79 33.35
N ASP A 259 3.15 -37.20 34.48
CA ASP A 259 4.00 -36.27 35.24
C ASP A 259 5.17 -37.00 35.92
N ALA A 260 4.97 -38.24 36.38
CA ALA A 260 6.06 -39.11 36.83
C ALA A 260 7.06 -39.43 35.70
N VAL A 261 6.59 -39.69 34.47
CA VAL A 261 7.46 -39.82 33.28
C VAL A 261 8.23 -38.53 32.99
N LEU A 262 7.59 -37.35 33.06
CA LEU A 262 8.27 -36.07 32.84
C LEU A 262 9.32 -35.74 33.93
N GLN A 263 9.20 -36.33 35.11
CA GLN A 263 10.05 -36.07 36.28
C GLN A 263 11.08 -37.20 36.56
N GLY A 264 11.16 -38.22 35.70
CA GLY A 264 12.08 -39.36 35.89
C GLY A 264 11.77 -40.23 37.11
N ARG A 265 10.50 -40.25 37.56
CA ARG A 265 10.04 -41.06 38.70
C ARG A 265 9.58 -42.44 38.24
N ASP A 266 9.57 -43.38 39.18
CA ASP A 266 9.08 -44.73 38.91
C ASP A 266 7.56 -44.74 38.62
N ILE A 267 7.15 -45.59 37.68
CA ILE A 267 5.76 -45.74 37.23
C ILE A 267 5.28 -47.19 37.39
N PRO A 268 3.97 -47.41 37.65
CA PRO A 268 3.40 -48.75 37.70
C PRO A 268 3.39 -49.41 36.29
N PRO A 269 3.33 -50.75 36.20
CA PRO A 269 3.14 -51.45 34.94
C PRO A 269 1.86 -50.97 34.23
N LEU A 270 1.90 -50.72 32.92
CA LEU A 270 0.72 -50.19 32.21
C LEU A 270 -0.49 -51.13 32.25
N THR A 271 -0.26 -52.43 32.42
CA THR A 271 -1.31 -53.44 32.64
C THR A 271 -2.17 -53.18 33.87
N SER A 272 -1.64 -52.53 34.92
CA SER A 272 -2.42 -52.15 36.11
C SER A 272 -3.28 -50.90 35.91
N LEU A 273 -3.23 -50.28 34.73
CA LEU A 273 -4.01 -49.10 34.35
C LEU A 273 -5.12 -49.44 33.33
N ILE A 274 -5.26 -50.72 32.97
CA ILE A 274 -6.25 -51.18 31.99
C ILE A 274 -7.64 -51.25 32.64
N ASP A 275 -8.63 -50.73 31.92
CA ASP A 275 -10.05 -50.84 32.23
C ASP A 275 -10.81 -51.05 30.91
N GLU A 276 -11.22 -52.30 30.66
CA GLU A 276 -11.90 -52.71 29.43
C GLU A 276 -13.24 -52.00 29.20
N GLN A 277 -13.87 -51.48 30.27
CA GLN A 277 -15.14 -50.75 30.18
C GLN A 277 -14.93 -49.27 29.85
N LYS A 278 -13.74 -48.69 30.11
CA LYS A 278 -13.42 -47.28 29.82
C LYS A 278 -12.66 -47.11 28.50
N GLU A 279 -13.31 -46.49 27.52
CA GLU A 279 -12.70 -46.12 26.24
C GLU A 279 -11.52 -45.13 26.43
N GLY A 280 -10.31 -45.55 26.05
CA GLY A 280 -9.06 -44.86 26.34
C GLY A 280 -8.18 -45.57 27.38
N LEU A 281 -8.68 -46.65 28.00
CA LEU A 281 -7.94 -47.53 28.92
C LEU A 281 -8.09 -49.03 28.57
N ARG A 282 -8.72 -49.40 27.44
CA ARG A 282 -9.15 -50.80 27.20
C ARG A 282 -8.00 -51.80 26.99
N ASN A 283 -6.79 -51.30 26.74
CA ASN A 283 -5.59 -52.08 26.47
C ASN A 283 -4.36 -51.21 26.69
N GLU A 284 -3.19 -51.85 26.80
CA GLU A 284 -1.92 -51.17 27.05
C GLU A 284 -1.58 -50.10 25.99
N GLN A 285 -1.99 -50.29 24.74
CA GLN A 285 -1.72 -49.30 23.68
C GLN A 285 -2.61 -48.05 23.81
N GLU A 286 -3.87 -48.18 24.25
CA GLU A 286 -4.72 -47.02 24.59
C GLU A 286 -4.12 -46.23 25.77
N VAL A 287 -3.69 -46.92 26.83
CA VAL A 287 -3.01 -46.32 27.99
C VAL A 287 -1.72 -45.60 27.57
N ARG A 288 -0.85 -46.26 26.79
CA ARG A 288 0.38 -45.69 26.23
C ARG A 288 0.10 -44.45 25.37
N ASN A 289 -0.89 -44.52 24.48
CA ASN A 289 -1.31 -43.38 23.67
C ASN A 289 -1.79 -42.21 24.54
N GLY A 290 -2.56 -42.47 25.60
CA GLY A 290 -3.01 -41.47 26.56
C GLY A 290 -1.85 -40.74 27.26
N ILE A 291 -0.88 -41.49 27.76
CA ILE A 291 0.34 -40.95 28.39
C ILE A 291 1.15 -40.12 27.38
N VAL A 292 1.39 -40.65 26.17
CA VAL A 292 2.09 -39.96 25.08
C VAL A 292 1.39 -38.65 24.68
N HIS A 293 0.05 -38.60 24.67
CA HIS A 293 -0.70 -37.37 24.42
C HIS A 293 -0.49 -36.30 25.52
N ILE A 294 -0.43 -36.70 26.79
CA ILE A 294 -0.20 -35.78 27.92
C ILE A 294 1.24 -35.25 27.89
N ILE A 295 2.23 -36.12 27.72
CA ILE A 295 3.65 -35.75 27.56
C ILE A 295 3.80 -34.78 26.39
N ALA A 296 3.16 -35.06 25.25
CA ALA A 296 3.24 -34.21 24.08
C ALA A 296 2.56 -32.83 24.26
N ASP A 297 1.47 -32.74 25.03
CA ASP A 297 0.85 -31.46 25.40
C ASP A 297 1.73 -30.66 26.38
N ALA A 298 2.41 -31.32 27.31
CA ALA A 298 3.37 -30.67 28.22
C ALA A 298 4.61 -30.12 27.47
N ILE A 299 5.25 -30.94 26.62
CA ILE A 299 6.36 -30.52 25.75
C ILE A 299 5.95 -29.35 24.85
N SER A 300 4.74 -29.38 24.30
CA SER A 300 4.20 -28.30 23.46
C SER A 300 3.90 -26.99 24.21
N LYS A 301 3.97 -26.99 25.55
CA LYS A 301 3.71 -25.84 26.43
C LYS A 301 4.95 -25.31 27.16
N ASP A 302 6.09 -25.99 27.06
CA ASP A 302 7.31 -25.58 27.77
C ASP A 302 7.99 -24.38 27.08
N LYS A 303 8.14 -23.27 27.81
CA LYS A 303 8.77 -22.04 27.32
C LYS A 303 10.18 -22.29 26.79
N ASN A 304 11.01 -23.07 27.48
CA ASN A 304 12.41 -23.29 27.09
C ASN A 304 12.50 -24.08 25.78
N ILE A 305 11.55 -25.00 25.56
CA ILE A 305 11.43 -25.75 24.32
C ILE A 305 10.95 -24.84 23.18
N PHE A 306 9.99 -23.95 23.43
CA PHE A 306 9.57 -22.93 22.46
C PHE A 306 10.71 -21.97 22.07
N ASP A 307 11.46 -21.46 23.06
CA ASP A 307 12.61 -20.58 22.84
C ASP A 307 13.72 -21.32 22.05
N LYS A 308 13.97 -22.60 22.36
CA LYS A 308 14.90 -23.45 21.61
C LYS A 308 14.43 -23.71 20.17
N VAL A 309 13.14 -23.98 19.95
CA VAL A 309 12.56 -24.14 18.61
C VAL A 309 12.74 -22.87 17.78
N ASN A 310 12.51 -21.69 18.36
CA ASN A 310 12.74 -20.42 17.68
C ASN A 310 14.22 -20.10 17.42
N SER A 311 15.12 -20.53 18.32
CA SER A 311 16.57 -20.49 18.08
C SER A 311 16.96 -21.37 16.89
N LEU A 312 16.57 -22.66 16.91
CA LEU A 312 16.84 -23.61 15.82
C LEU A 312 16.27 -23.13 14.49
N ARG A 313 15.05 -22.56 14.49
CA ARG A 313 14.37 -22.02 13.30
C ARG A 313 15.15 -20.90 12.59
N LYS A 314 15.97 -20.14 13.33
CA LYS A 314 16.84 -19.08 12.79
C LYS A 314 18.19 -19.62 12.30
N THR A 315 18.70 -20.71 12.89
CA THR A 315 20.03 -21.27 12.56
C THR A 315 20.01 -22.38 11.52
N SER A 316 18.89 -23.12 11.39
CA SER A 316 18.81 -24.27 10.49
C SER A 316 18.50 -23.87 9.04
N VAL A 317 19.14 -24.56 8.09
CA VAL A 317 18.81 -24.44 6.67
C VAL A 317 17.49 -25.15 6.40
N ILE A 318 16.41 -24.38 6.30
CA ILE A 318 15.07 -24.87 5.93
C ILE A 318 14.84 -24.52 4.46
N ASP A 319 14.46 -25.52 3.67
CA ASP A 319 14.16 -25.37 2.24
C ASP A 319 12.65 -25.24 2.00
N ILE A 320 12.27 -24.51 0.95
CA ILE A 320 10.97 -24.61 0.29
C ILE A 320 11.17 -25.37 -1.02
N GLN A 321 10.32 -26.36 -1.26
CA GLN A 321 10.32 -27.20 -2.45
C GLN A 321 8.91 -27.22 -3.06
N THR A 322 8.83 -27.30 -4.39
CA THR A 322 7.56 -27.43 -5.12
C THR A 322 7.60 -28.60 -6.08
N THR A 323 6.45 -29.21 -6.32
CA THR A 323 6.27 -30.32 -7.27
C THR A 323 4.99 -30.11 -8.07
N GLN A 324 5.02 -30.34 -9.38
CA GLN A 324 3.83 -30.34 -10.23
C GLN A 324 2.75 -31.32 -9.74
N CYS A 325 1.48 -30.94 -9.85
CA CYS A 325 0.34 -31.81 -9.54
C CYS A 325 -0.03 -32.70 -10.73
N LYS A 326 -0.25 -34.00 -10.49
CA LYS A 326 -0.58 -34.98 -11.55
C LYS A 326 -1.77 -34.60 -12.43
N THR A 327 -2.74 -33.86 -11.90
CA THR A 327 -3.92 -33.37 -12.65
C THR A 327 -3.60 -32.35 -13.75
N ALA A 328 -2.33 -31.95 -13.91
CA ALA A 328 -1.84 -31.14 -15.03
C ALA A 328 -1.30 -31.98 -16.21
N GLU A 329 -1.09 -33.30 -16.03
CA GLU A 329 -0.51 -34.14 -17.10
C GLU A 329 -1.46 -34.33 -18.30
N ASP A 330 -2.78 -34.26 -18.07
CA ASP A 330 -3.83 -34.45 -19.08
C ASP A 330 -4.22 -33.17 -19.86
N SER A 331 -3.76 -31.98 -19.44
CA SER A 331 -4.23 -30.71 -19.99
C SER A 331 -3.12 -29.87 -20.64
N LYS A 332 -3.05 -29.88 -21.97
CA LYS A 332 -2.14 -29.01 -22.75
C LYS A 332 -2.61 -27.54 -22.79
N ASN A 333 -2.81 -26.92 -21.62
CA ASN A 333 -3.19 -25.51 -21.49
C ASN A 333 -1.96 -24.60 -21.55
N ALA A 334 -2.05 -23.50 -22.30
CA ALA A 334 -0.99 -22.47 -22.34
C ALA A 334 -0.69 -21.84 -20.97
N ASN A 335 -1.67 -21.86 -20.05
CA ASN A 335 -1.51 -21.36 -18.67
C ASN A 335 -0.61 -22.24 -17.79
N GLU A 336 -0.22 -23.44 -18.21
CA GLU A 336 0.64 -24.32 -17.40
C GLU A 336 2.13 -24.04 -17.68
N GLN A 337 2.49 -23.74 -18.93
CA GLN A 337 3.84 -23.29 -19.30
C GLN A 337 4.26 -22.00 -18.58
N LYS A 338 3.30 -21.15 -18.16
CA LYS A 338 3.53 -19.98 -17.29
C LYS A 338 4.27 -20.34 -15.98
N TYR A 339 4.14 -21.57 -15.48
CA TYR A 339 4.71 -22.01 -14.21
C TYR A 339 5.80 -23.08 -14.33
N GLU A 340 6.32 -23.34 -15.54
CA GLU A 340 7.36 -24.34 -15.85
C GLU A 340 8.56 -24.28 -14.87
N GLN A 341 9.07 -23.08 -14.58
CA GLN A 341 10.17 -22.84 -13.62
C GLN A 341 9.87 -23.28 -12.17
N TYR A 342 8.59 -23.51 -11.81
CA TYR A 342 8.12 -23.88 -10.48
C TYR A 342 7.69 -25.35 -10.36
N PHE A 343 7.80 -26.17 -11.41
CA PHE A 343 7.40 -27.59 -11.38
C PHE A 343 8.33 -28.48 -10.55
N ASN A 344 9.59 -28.09 -10.38
CA ASN A 344 10.59 -28.75 -9.53
C ASN A 344 11.53 -27.72 -8.88
N PHE A 345 10.95 -26.64 -8.33
CA PHE A 345 11.72 -25.53 -7.77
C PHE A 345 12.14 -25.82 -6.33
N LYS A 346 13.38 -25.45 -6.00
CA LYS A 346 13.94 -25.55 -4.66
C LYS A 346 14.71 -24.29 -4.30
N SER A 347 14.42 -23.71 -3.13
CA SER A 347 15.20 -22.59 -2.58
C SER A 347 15.22 -22.62 -1.06
N ARG A 348 16.13 -21.87 -0.43
CA ARG A 348 16.14 -21.72 1.04
C ARG A 348 15.11 -20.68 1.45
N VAL A 349 14.42 -20.93 2.57
CA VAL A 349 13.41 -20.03 3.14
C VAL A 349 13.95 -18.61 3.39
N ASN A 350 15.24 -18.46 3.69
CA ASN A 350 15.88 -17.15 3.94
C ASN A 350 16.46 -16.46 2.69
N THR A 351 16.44 -17.09 1.51
CA THR A 351 16.97 -16.50 0.25
C THR A 351 15.94 -16.37 -0.86
N ILE A 352 14.73 -16.92 -0.68
CA ILE A 352 13.67 -16.87 -1.69
C ILE A 352 13.11 -15.45 -1.85
N LYS A 353 13.04 -14.97 -3.10
CA LYS A 353 12.61 -13.61 -3.43
C LYS A 353 11.08 -13.45 -3.29
N PRO A 354 10.56 -12.28 -2.88
CA PRO A 354 9.13 -11.97 -2.79
C PRO A 354 8.26 -12.47 -3.96
N HIS A 355 8.65 -12.18 -5.21
CA HIS A 355 7.85 -12.53 -6.39
C HIS A 355 7.75 -14.05 -6.62
N HIS A 356 8.77 -14.84 -6.23
CA HIS A 356 8.67 -16.30 -6.29
C HIS A 356 7.63 -16.81 -5.28
N ILE A 357 7.51 -16.20 -4.09
CA ILE A 357 6.47 -16.57 -3.11
C ILE A 357 5.07 -16.26 -3.64
N LEU A 358 4.85 -15.11 -4.29
CA LEU A 358 3.56 -14.78 -4.90
C LEU A 358 3.19 -15.77 -6.02
N ALA A 359 4.11 -16.01 -6.97
CA ALA A 359 3.90 -16.97 -8.04
C ALA A 359 3.64 -18.40 -7.54
N ILE A 360 4.39 -18.87 -6.54
CA ILE A 360 4.20 -20.18 -5.92
C ILE A 360 2.85 -20.27 -5.19
N ASN A 361 2.43 -19.22 -4.48
CA ASN A 361 1.13 -19.19 -3.81
C ASN A 361 -0.05 -19.19 -4.80
N ARG A 362 0.08 -18.51 -5.95
CA ARG A 362 -0.92 -18.48 -7.03
C ARG A 362 -1.00 -19.83 -7.75
N ALA A 363 0.15 -20.44 -8.07
CA ALA A 363 0.19 -21.78 -8.66
C ALA A 363 -0.35 -22.87 -7.71
N GLU A 364 -0.14 -22.73 -6.40
CA GLU A 364 -0.73 -23.61 -5.36
C GLU A 364 -2.26 -23.41 -5.25
N SER A 365 -2.75 -22.17 -5.27
CA SER A 365 -4.20 -21.90 -5.22
C SER A 365 -4.94 -22.37 -6.48
N GLN A 366 -4.26 -22.27 -7.64
CA GLN A 366 -4.70 -22.85 -8.92
C GLN A 366 -4.48 -24.38 -9.01
N LYS A 367 -3.91 -25.01 -7.97
CA LYS A 367 -3.62 -26.47 -7.86
C LYS A 367 -2.64 -27.03 -8.89
N ILE A 368 -1.88 -26.19 -9.57
CA ILE A 368 -0.89 -26.57 -10.59
C ILE A 368 0.36 -27.18 -9.93
N ILE A 369 0.73 -26.68 -8.75
CA ILE A 369 1.84 -27.20 -7.94
C ILE A 369 1.40 -27.47 -6.49
N SER A 370 2.16 -28.33 -5.82
CA SER A 370 2.10 -28.57 -4.37
C SER A 370 3.37 -28.02 -3.70
N VAL A 371 3.24 -27.39 -2.52
CA VAL A 371 4.33 -26.70 -1.82
C VAL A 371 4.69 -27.42 -0.51
N LYS A 372 5.99 -27.71 -0.33
CA LYS A 372 6.52 -28.41 0.84
C LYS A 372 7.64 -27.61 1.49
N ILE A 373 7.47 -27.27 2.76
CA ILE A 373 8.58 -26.79 3.61
C ILE A 373 9.34 -28.03 4.13
N VAL A 374 10.63 -28.11 3.80
CA VAL A 374 11.50 -29.23 4.18
C VAL A 374 12.40 -28.79 5.33
N VAL A 375 12.11 -29.35 6.50
CA VAL A 375 12.89 -29.21 7.74
C VAL A 375 13.93 -30.34 7.78
N PRO A 376 15.22 -30.06 7.97
CA PRO A 376 16.27 -31.08 7.95
C PRO A 376 16.27 -31.93 9.24
N ASP A 377 16.69 -33.18 9.13
CA ASP A 377 16.73 -34.13 10.27
C ASP A 377 17.64 -33.65 11.42
N ALA A 378 18.65 -32.83 11.10
CA ALA A 378 19.48 -32.15 12.11
C ALA A 378 18.68 -31.23 13.04
N PHE A 379 17.56 -30.65 12.58
CA PHE A 379 16.61 -29.91 13.43
C PHE A 379 15.84 -30.87 14.35
N GLU A 380 15.34 -31.97 13.79
CA GLU A 380 14.57 -33.01 14.50
C GLU A 380 15.40 -33.61 15.64
N ASN A 381 16.66 -33.97 15.34
CA ASN A 381 17.64 -34.47 16.31
C ASN A 381 18.02 -33.40 17.35
N ALA A 382 18.24 -32.14 16.96
CA ALA A 382 18.59 -31.07 17.89
C ALA A 382 17.42 -30.68 18.82
N PHE A 383 16.18 -30.80 18.34
CA PHE A 383 14.97 -30.69 19.15
C PHE A 383 14.87 -31.87 20.13
N HIS A 384 14.97 -33.10 19.62
CA HIS A 384 14.84 -34.33 20.42
C HIS A 384 15.87 -34.37 21.55
N ASN A 385 17.14 -34.13 21.24
CA ASN A 385 18.23 -34.12 22.23
C ASN A 385 18.05 -33.02 23.29
N TYR A 386 17.50 -31.85 22.93
CA TYR A 386 17.21 -30.80 23.90
C TYR A 386 16.06 -31.18 24.84
N CYS A 387 14.98 -31.76 24.30
CA CYS A 387 13.86 -32.24 25.10
C CYS A 387 14.29 -33.38 26.05
N LEU A 388 15.01 -34.38 25.52
CA LEU A 388 15.54 -35.47 26.31
C LEU A 388 16.49 -34.96 27.42
N SER A 389 17.43 -34.07 27.09
CA SER A 389 18.33 -33.44 28.07
C SER A 389 17.54 -32.69 29.16
N ARG A 390 16.44 -32.04 28.80
CA ARG A 390 15.62 -31.26 29.75
C ARG A 390 14.87 -32.15 30.75
N TYR A 391 14.26 -33.23 30.30
CA TYR A 391 13.48 -34.14 31.17
C TYR A 391 14.30 -35.29 31.78
N THR A 392 15.62 -35.33 31.58
CA THR A 392 16.53 -36.31 32.22
C THR A 392 17.57 -35.71 33.16
N GLN A 393 17.90 -34.41 33.05
CA GLN A 393 18.92 -33.78 33.91
C GLN A 393 18.54 -33.70 35.40
N GLU A 394 17.24 -33.69 35.71
CA GLU A 394 16.74 -33.66 37.10
C GLU A 394 16.70 -35.07 37.75
N GLY A 395 16.67 -36.14 36.94
CA GLY A 395 16.60 -37.54 37.39
C GLY A 395 17.96 -38.25 37.38
N ARG A 396 18.81 -37.98 38.38
CA ARG A 396 20.11 -38.69 38.49
C ARG A 396 19.92 -40.13 38.94
N ASN A 397 20.41 -41.05 38.09
CA ASN A 397 20.54 -42.50 38.26
C ASN A 397 19.25 -43.33 38.11
N SER A 398 19.28 -44.28 37.17
CA SER A 398 18.32 -45.39 36.99
C SER A 398 16.93 -45.07 36.42
N ALA A 399 16.85 -44.16 35.43
CA ALA A 399 15.74 -44.14 34.49
C ALA A 399 15.65 -45.50 33.74
N LYS A 400 14.62 -46.30 34.03
CA LYS A 400 14.41 -47.63 33.42
C LYS A 400 14.18 -47.48 31.90
N MET A 401 14.66 -48.42 31.09
CA MET A 401 14.56 -48.37 29.61
C MET A 401 13.16 -48.01 29.11
N PHE A 402 12.12 -48.58 29.73
CA PHE A 402 10.71 -48.33 29.40
C PHE A 402 10.25 -46.87 29.60
N HIS A 403 10.77 -46.20 30.63
CA HIS A 403 10.49 -44.79 30.91
C HIS A 403 11.05 -43.88 29.80
N LEU A 404 12.27 -44.16 29.34
CA LEU A 404 12.87 -43.47 28.19
C LEU A 404 12.09 -43.72 26.90
N THR A 405 11.53 -44.92 26.67
CA THR A 405 10.66 -45.20 25.53
C THR A 405 9.41 -44.31 25.52
N LEU A 406 8.67 -44.22 26.63
CA LEU A 406 7.47 -43.39 26.74
C LEU A 406 7.78 -41.89 26.57
N LEU A 407 8.91 -41.43 27.11
CA LEU A 407 9.38 -40.05 26.94
C LEU A 407 9.72 -39.75 25.47
N ASN A 408 10.48 -40.63 24.81
CA ASN A 408 10.84 -40.50 23.40
C ASN A 408 9.59 -40.50 22.51
N ASP A 409 8.65 -41.45 22.70
CA ASP A 409 7.35 -41.47 21.99
C ASP A 409 6.63 -40.10 22.12
N GLY A 410 6.63 -39.52 23.32
CA GLY A 410 6.03 -38.22 23.61
C GLY A 410 6.73 -37.04 22.92
N ILE A 411 8.07 -37.02 22.91
CA ILE A 411 8.88 -36.03 22.19
C ILE A 411 8.60 -36.11 20.68
N ASP A 412 8.58 -37.33 20.15
CA ASP A 412 8.39 -37.65 18.74
C ASP A 412 6.98 -37.26 18.27
N TYR A 413 5.95 -37.57 19.06
CA TYR A 413 4.57 -37.15 18.82
C TYR A 413 4.40 -35.62 18.92
N ALA A 414 4.99 -34.98 19.94
CA ALA A 414 4.98 -33.52 20.09
C ALA A 414 5.58 -32.83 18.86
N TYR A 415 6.72 -33.32 18.39
CA TYR A 415 7.38 -32.78 17.22
C TYR A 415 6.56 -32.99 15.94
N LYS A 416 6.16 -34.24 15.66
CA LYS A 416 5.50 -34.65 14.41
C LYS A 416 4.07 -34.11 14.30
N LYS A 417 3.37 -33.86 15.42
CA LYS A 417 1.97 -33.38 15.44
C LYS A 417 1.78 -31.94 15.96
N SER A 418 2.77 -31.34 16.63
CA SER A 418 2.73 -29.94 17.09
C SER A 418 3.80 -29.07 16.44
N ILE A 419 5.08 -29.29 16.78
CA ILE A 419 6.15 -28.32 16.53
C ILE A 419 6.40 -28.13 15.04
N LYS A 420 6.56 -29.22 14.27
CA LYS A 420 6.76 -29.16 12.81
C LYS A 420 5.53 -28.55 12.11
N PRO A 421 4.27 -28.97 12.37
CA PRO A 421 3.08 -28.30 11.83
C PRO A 421 2.84 -26.84 12.26
N GLN A 422 3.33 -26.39 13.41
CA GLN A 422 3.26 -24.97 13.84
C GLN A 422 4.33 -24.15 13.10
N MET A 423 5.59 -24.60 13.14
CA MET A 423 6.71 -23.95 12.48
C MET A 423 6.50 -23.80 10.97
N VAL A 424 6.02 -24.84 10.28
CA VAL A 424 5.73 -24.78 8.83
C VAL A 424 4.67 -23.72 8.50
N ARG A 425 3.61 -23.60 9.32
CA ARG A 425 2.59 -22.55 9.14
C ARG A 425 3.14 -21.16 9.42
N ARG A 426 3.93 -20.99 10.48
CA ARG A 426 4.60 -19.71 10.79
C ARG A 426 5.53 -19.27 9.66
N ILE A 427 6.33 -20.19 9.12
CA ILE A 427 7.21 -19.93 7.96
C ILE A 427 6.41 -19.55 6.70
N ARG A 428 5.35 -20.29 6.33
CA ARG A 428 4.50 -19.92 5.17
C ARG A 428 3.84 -18.55 5.37
N SER A 429 3.45 -18.20 6.60
CA SER A 429 2.85 -16.90 6.94
C SER A 429 3.86 -15.75 6.86
N GLU A 430 5.02 -15.89 7.49
CA GLU A 430 6.10 -14.87 7.45
C GLU A 430 6.59 -14.65 6.01
N LEU A 431 6.75 -15.72 5.22
CA LEU A 431 7.08 -15.62 3.79
C LEU A 431 6.00 -14.86 3.00
N LYS A 432 4.72 -15.16 3.25
CA LYS A 432 3.60 -14.49 2.56
C LYS A 432 3.54 -13.00 2.93
N GLU A 433 3.59 -12.64 4.21
CA GLU A 433 3.51 -11.24 4.63
C GLU A 433 4.70 -10.40 4.14
N ASN A 434 5.91 -10.96 4.14
CA ASN A 434 7.08 -10.29 3.56
C ASN A 434 6.93 -10.08 2.03
N ALA A 435 6.34 -11.06 1.33
CA ALA A 435 6.09 -10.96 -0.11
C ALA A 435 4.98 -9.94 -0.44
N GLU A 436 3.93 -9.87 0.40
CA GLU A 436 2.89 -8.84 0.31
C GLU A 436 3.45 -7.44 0.56
N LYS A 437 4.23 -7.21 1.62
CA LYS A 437 4.82 -5.88 1.92
C LYS A 437 5.68 -5.40 0.76
N ALA A 438 6.63 -6.24 0.31
CA ALA A 438 7.57 -5.86 -0.75
C ALA A 438 6.85 -5.58 -2.08
N SER A 439 5.82 -6.36 -2.42
CA SER A 439 5.04 -6.10 -3.63
C SER A 439 4.23 -4.81 -3.53
N ILE A 440 3.54 -4.55 -2.39
CA ILE A 440 2.83 -3.29 -2.15
C ILE A 440 3.79 -2.09 -2.24
N GLU A 441 5.02 -2.21 -1.74
CA GLU A 441 6.07 -1.19 -1.82
C GLU A 441 6.43 -0.81 -3.27
N VAL A 442 6.52 -1.82 -4.17
CA VAL A 442 6.67 -1.61 -5.62
C VAL A 442 5.44 -0.93 -6.22
N PHE A 443 4.23 -1.40 -5.92
CA PHE A 443 2.99 -0.75 -6.37
C PHE A 443 2.94 0.74 -5.95
N THR A 444 3.29 1.06 -4.70
CA THR A 444 3.35 2.45 -4.22
C THR A 444 4.41 3.27 -4.94
N THR A 445 5.61 2.71 -5.17
CA THR A 445 6.69 3.39 -5.90
C THR A 445 6.29 3.68 -7.35
N ASN A 446 5.66 2.72 -8.01
CA ASN A 446 5.26 2.82 -9.41
C ASN A 446 4.11 3.82 -9.61
N VAL A 447 3.09 3.84 -8.73
CA VAL A 447 2.06 4.90 -8.74
C VAL A 447 2.67 6.28 -8.46
N LYS A 448 3.60 6.38 -7.51
CA LYS A 448 4.29 7.63 -7.17
C LYS A 448 5.03 8.21 -8.38
N GLN A 449 5.75 7.37 -9.14
CA GLN A 449 6.45 7.78 -10.36
C GLN A 449 5.47 8.12 -11.50
N LEU A 450 4.45 7.29 -11.75
CA LEU A 450 3.45 7.50 -12.80
C LEU A 450 2.70 8.84 -12.64
N LEU A 451 2.32 9.19 -11.41
CA LEU A 451 1.65 10.47 -11.09
C LEU A 451 2.60 11.68 -11.16
N LEU A 452 3.91 11.46 -11.13
CA LEU A 452 4.94 12.50 -11.23
C LEU A 452 5.44 12.74 -12.67
N ILE A 453 4.91 12.05 -13.68
CA ILE A 453 5.28 12.29 -15.09
C ILE A 453 5.01 13.78 -15.49
N PRO A 454 5.91 14.42 -16.29
CA PRO A 454 5.75 15.81 -16.71
C PRO A 454 4.45 16.09 -17.49
N PRO A 455 3.74 17.19 -17.19
CA PRO A 455 2.53 17.60 -17.90
C PRO A 455 2.85 18.37 -19.20
N VAL A 456 2.23 18.00 -20.33
CA VAL A 456 2.36 18.73 -21.61
C VAL A 456 1.29 19.83 -21.71
N ARG A 457 1.45 20.88 -20.89
CA ARG A 457 0.49 22.00 -20.79
C ARG A 457 0.50 22.93 -22.00
N GLY A 458 -0.62 23.63 -22.22
CA GLY A 458 -0.71 24.71 -23.20
C GLY A 458 -0.68 24.23 -24.66
N LYS A 459 -1.19 23.02 -24.92
CA LYS A 459 -1.23 22.39 -26.23
C LYS A 459 -2.60 21.75 -26.48
N ILE A 460 -3.15 21.98 -27.68
CA ILE A 460 -4.26 21.21 -28.23
C ILE A 460 -3.73 19.79 -28.53
N VAL A 461 -4.41 18.77 -28.01
CA VAL A 461 -4.03 17.35 -28.15
C VAL A 461 -5.16 16.57 -28.81
N LEU A 462 -4.82 15.67 -29.73
CA LEU A 462 -5.74 14.71 -30.32
C LEU A 462 -5.45 13.32 -29.72
N GLY A 463 -6.34 12.85 -28.85
CA GLY A 463 -6.29 11.51 -28.27
C GLY A 463 -6.89 10.47 -29.20
N ILE A 464 -6.26 9.29 -29.25
CA ILE A 464 -6.70 8.12 -30.01
C ILE A 464 -6.73 6.90 -29.08
N ASP A 465 -7.94 6.41 -28.82
CA ASP A 465 -8.21 5.06 -28.28
C ASP A 465 -8.21 4.08 -29.46
N PRO A 466 -7.22 3.18 -29.58
CA PRO A 466 -7.09 2.29 -30.73
C PRO A 466 -8.15 1.16 -30.74
N GLY A 467 -8.36 0.53 -31.89
CA GLY A 467 -9.21 -0.66 -31.96
C GLY A 467 -9.53 -1.14 -33.37
N TYR A 468 -9.73 -2.45 -33.50
CA TYR A 468 -10.14 -3.10 -34.75
C TYR A 468 -11.66 -2.95 -35.00
N ARG A 469 -12.48 -3.87 -34.47
CA ARG A 469 -13.92 -4.01 -34.80
C ARG A 469 -14.77 -2.78 -34.47
N HIS A 470 -14.47 -2.10 -33.37
CA HIS A 470 -15.17 -0.88 -32.92
C HIS A 470 -14.49 0.41 -33.37
N GLY A 471 -13.51 0.31 -34.28
CA GLY A 471 -12.70 1.42 -34.76
C GLY A 471 -11.77 2.01 -33.70
N CYS A 472 -10.99 2.99 -34.15
CA CYS A 472 -10.20 3.87 -33.29
C CYS A 472 -11.04 5.12 -33.01
N LYS A 473 -11.13 5.53 -31.73
CA LYS A 473 -11.95 6.67 -31.29
C LYS A 473 -11.05 7.87 -31.04
N LEU A 474 -11.47 9.02 -31.54
CA LEU A 474 -10.70 10.25 -31.58
C LEU A 474 -11.39 11.30 -30.72
N ALA A 475 -10.60 12.04 -29.94
CA ALA A 475 -11.06 13.23 -29.22
C ALA A 475 -10.00 14.34 -29.32
N VAL A 476 -10.42 15.53 -29.74
CA VAL A 476 -9.58 16.74 -29.71
C VAL A 476 -9.92 17.53 -28.45
N VAL A 477 -8.91 17.91 -27.67
CA VAL A 477 -9.06 18.74 -26.46
C VAL A 477 -8.30 20.07 -26.58
N SER A 478 -8.84 21.13 -25.98
CA SER A 478 -8.23 22.47 -25.92
C SER A 478 -6.93 22.49 -25.11
N GLU A 479 -6.20 23.61 -25.12
CA GLU A 479 -5.04 23.85 -24.27
C GLU A 479 -5.33 23.74 -22.75
N GLN A 480 -6.61 23.81 -22.36
CA GLN A 480 -7.12 23.67 -20.99
C GLN A 480 -7.72 22.28 -20.71
N GLY A 481 -7.87 21.42 -21.72
CA GLY A 481 -8.44 20.07 -21.61
C GLY A 481 -9.96 20.00 -21.83
N ASP A 482 -10.59 21.05 -22.37
CA ASP A 482 -12.00 21.05 -22.75
C ASP A 482 -12.21 20.28 -24.06
N LEU A 483 -13.36 19.61 -24.21
CA LEU A 483 -13.66 18.82 -25.41
C LEU A 483 -14.03 19.71 -26.60
N LEU A 484 -13.34 19.55 -27.74
CA LEU A 484 -13.56 20.36 -28.95
C LEU A 484 -14.31 19.61 -30.06
N GLU A 485 -13.93 18.37 -30.38
CA GLU A 485 -14.61 17.49 -31.35
C GLU A 485 -14.23 16.02 -31.11
N THR A 486 -15.13 15.09 -31.45
CA THR A 486 -14.92 13.64 -31.37
C THR A 486 -15.25 12.96 -32.70
N ALA A 487 -14.55 11.86 -33.01
CA ALA A 487 -14.83 11.04 -34.19
C ALA A 487 -14.53 9.55 -33.92
N VAL A 488 -14.96 8.68 -34.84
CA VAL A 488 -14.52 7.28 -34.91
C VAL A 488 -14.05 6.99 -36.33
N ILE A 489 -12.91 6.32 -36.47
CA ILE A 489 -12.31 5.94 -37.75
C ILE A 489 -11.99 4.45 -37.78
N TYR A 490 -11.93 3.87 -38.97
CA TYR A 490 -11.71 2.43 -39.17
C TYR A 490 -10.48 2.14 -40.04
N PRO A 491 -9.26 2.58 -39.63
CA PRO A 491 -8.04 2.46 -40.45
C PRO A 491 -7.59 1.01 -40.70
N HIS A 492 -8.07 0.06 -39.89
CA HIS A 492 -7.68 -1.36 -39.93
C HIS A 492 -8.63 -2.25 -40.73
N ASN A 493 -9.64 -1.66 -41.37
CA ASN A 493 -10.58 -2.35 -42.25
C ASN A 493 -10.02 -2.41 -43.70
N HIS A 494 -10.84 -2.83 -44.67
CA HIS A 494 -10.46 -2.91 -46.09
C HIS A 494 -9.92 -1.57 -46.65
N SER A 495 -9.12 -1.65 -47.72
CA SER A 495 -8.24 -0.57 -48.21
C SER A 495 -8.90 0.77 -48.57
N SER A 496 -10.21 0.82 -48.81
CA SER A 496 -10.97 2.08 -48.93
C SER A 496 -11.01 2.86 -47.61
N ALA A 497 -11.29 2.16 -46.50
CA ALA A 497 -11.47 2.76 -45.17
C ALA A 497 -10.20 3.46 -44.65
N PHE A 498 -9.01 3.05 -45.10
CA PHE A 498 -7.76 3.76 -44.82
C PHE A 498 -7.82 5.22 -45.30
N LYS A 499 -8.32 5.47 -46.51
CA LYS A 499 -8.40 6.84 -47.07
C LYS A 499 -9.40 7.69 -46.30
N ASP A 500 -10.57 7.14 -45.96
CA ASP A 500 -11.61 7.87 -45.23
C ASP A 500 -11.19 8.16 -43.78
N ALA A 501 -10.51 7.20 -43.14
CA ALA A 501 -9.89 7.38 -41.82
C ALA A 501 -8.81 8.48 -41.85
N ALA A 502 -7.91 8.45 -42.85
CA ALA A 502 -6.83 9.42 -42.99
C ALA A 502 -7.35 10.83 -43.33
N ASN A 503 -8.35 10.94 -44.21
CA ASN A 503 -9.06 12.19 -44.51
C ASN A 503 -9.73 12.77 -43.26
N THR A 504 -10.36 11.93 -42.43
CA THR A 504 -11.02 12.35 -41.18
C THR A 504 -10.01 12.83 -40.14
N LEU A 505 -8.88 12.11 -39.98
CA LEU A 505 -7.79 12.54 -39.11
C LEU A 505 -7.17 13.86 -39.59
N ALA A 506 -6.85 13.98 -40.89
CA ALA A 506 -6.30 15.20 -41.47
C ALA A 506 -7.24 16.40 -41.33
N LYS A 507 -8.56 16.20 -41.47
CA LYS A 507 -9.57 17.25 -41.21
C LYS A 507 -9.48 17.77 -39.77
N LEU A 508 -9.45 16.89 -38.77
CA LEU A 508 -9.37 17.27 -37.36
C LEU A 508 -8.03 17.95 -37.02
N VAL A 509 -6.91 17.37 -37.45
CA VAL A 509 -5.56 17.90 -37.24
C VAL A 509 -5.42 19.31 -37.83
N ASN A 510 -5.86 19.52 -39.08
CA ASN A 510 -5.78 20.82 -39.73
C ASN A 510 -6.76 21.85 -39.12
N LYS A 511 -8.02 21.45 -38.83
CA LYS A 511 -9.04 22.34 -38.24
C LYS A 511 -8.61 22.94 -36.91
N TYR A 512 -8.00 22.14 -36.04
CA TYR A 512 -7.57 22.56 -34.70
C TYR A 512 -6.06 22.82 -34.59
N ARG A 513 -5.33 22.82 -35.72
CA ARG A 513 -3.86 22.99 -35.80
C ARG A 513 -3.09 22.08 -34.82
N CYS A 514 -3.58 20.87 -34.62
CA CYS A 514 -3.09 19.96 -33.60
C CYS A 514 -1.70 19.43 -34.00
N THR A 515 -0.70 19.66 -33.15
CA THR A 515 0.70 19.23 -33.38
C THR A 515 1.08 17.98 -32.58
N ILE A 516 0.22 17.54 -31.67
CA ILE A 516 0.49 16.44 -30.73
C ILE A 516 -0.66 15.44 -30.74
N ILE A 517 -0.35 14.19 -31.08
CA ILE A 517 -1.28 13.06 -31.06
C ILE A 517 -0.92 12.14 -29.87
N ALA A 518 -1.89 11.84 -29.02
CA ALA A 518 -1.76 10.90 -27.92
C ALA A 518 -2.39 9.56 -28.31
N LEU A 519 -1.59 8.50 -28.46
CA LEU A 519 -2.06 7.16 -28.82
C LEU A 519 -2.08 6.25 -27.58
N GLY A 520 -3.20 5.59 -27.30
CA GLY A 520 -3.30 4.56 -26.27
C GLY A 520 -2.47 3.31 -26.58
N ASN A 521 -1.96 2.63 -25.56
CA ASN A 521 -0.99 1.54 -25.67
C ASN A 521 -1.58 0.11 -25.77
N ALA A 522 -2.91 -0.07 -25.84
CA ALA A 522 -3.53 -1.40 -25.84
C ALA A 522 -3.86 -1.94 -27.26
N THR A 523 -5.01 -2.59 -27.41
CA THR A 523 -5.42 -3.37 -28.59
C THR A 523 -5.41 -2.53 -29.87
N ALA A 524 -4.74 -3.02 -30.93
CA ALA A 524 -4.50 -2.32 -32.18
C ALA A 524 -3.62 -1.05 -32.10
N CYS A 525 -2.92 -0.79 -30.97
CA CYS A 525 -1.96 0.31 -30.87
C CYS A 525 -0.91 0.24 -32.00
N ARG A 526 -0.29 -0.92 -32.22
CA ARG A 526 0.84 -1.10 -33.14
C ARG A 526 0.47 -0.82 -34.60
N GLU A 527 -0.74 -1.20 -35.01
CA GLU A 527 -1.30 -0.95 -36.34
C GLU A 527 -1.76 0.51 -36.49
N THR A 528 -2.30 1.10 -35.41
CA THR A 528 -2.63 2.53 -35.37
C THR A 528 -1.36 3.38 -35.47
N GLU A 529 -0.24 2.92 -34.88
CA GLU A 529 1.07 3.53 -35.00
C GLU A 529 1.60 3.51 -36.45
N LEU A 530 1.38 2.40 -37.20
CA LEU A 530 1.69 2.33 -38.64
C LEU A 530 0.81 3.27 -39.47
N PHE A 531 -0.48 3.37 -39.14
CA PHE A 531 -1.41 4.29 -39.79
C PHE A 531 -1.00 5.76 -39.59
N LEU A 532 -0.66 6.14 -38.35
CA LEU A 532 -0.16 7.48 -38.03
C LEU A 532 1.15 7.79 -38.74
N THR A 533 2.12 6.87 -38.66
CA THR A 533 3.43 7.02 -39.34
C THR A 533 3.25 7.25 -40.84
N LYS A 534 2.45 6.41 -41.53
CA LYS A 534 2.17 6.58 -42.96
C LYS A 534 1.48 7.90 -43.29
N ALA A 535 0.61 8.41 -42.42
CA ALA A 535 -0.05 9.71 -42.61
C ALA A 535 0.92 10.90 -42.41
N ILE A 536 1.87 10.79 -41.46
CA ILE A 536 2.94 11.77 -41.24
C ILE A 536 3.92 11.76 -42.43
N GLU A 537 4.41 10.58 -42.82
CA GLU A 537 5.36 10.40 -43.94
C GLU A 537 4.77 10.83 -45.29
N SER A 538 3.48 10.61 -45.51
CA SER A 538 2.75 11.10 -46.70
C SER A 538 2.42 12.60 -46.65
N ASN A 539 2.93 13.33 -45.65
CA ASN A 539 2.73 14.76 -45.41
C ASN A 539 1.26 15.22 -45.40
N MET A 540 0.35 14.36 -44.90
CA MET A 540 -1.11 14.62 -44.96
C MET A 540 -1.58 15.82 -44.12
N PHE A 541 -0.72 16.32 -43.23
CA PHE A 541 -0.97 17.48 -42.37
C PHE A 541 -0.37 18.79 -42.93
N GLY A 542 0.08 18.77 -44.20
CA GLY A 542 0.46 19.96 -44.96
C GLY A 542 1.74 20.62 -44.44
N SER A 543 1.60 21.69 -43.66
CA SER A 543 2.72 22.39 -43.00
C SER A 543 2.73 22.20 -41.47
N LEU A 544 1.81 21.41 -40.93
CA LEU A 544 1.82 21.05 -39.51
C LEU A 544 2.76 19.86 -39.29
N SER A 545 3.87 20.10 -38.58
CA SER A 545 4.72 19.03 -38.06
C SER A 545 4.01 18.35 -36.88
N ALA A 546 3.12 17.41 -37.21
CA ALA A 546 2.42 16.57 -36.25
C ALA A 546 3.32 15.44 -35.78
N MET A 547 3.39 15.23 -34.46
CA MET A 547 4.11 14.12 -33.83
C MET A 547 3.13 13.33 -32.95
N TYR A 548 3.42 12.05 -32.73
CA TYR A 548 2.63 11.22 -31.81
C TYR A 548 3.47 10.74 -30.62
N THR A 549 2.82 10.35 -29.53
CA THR A 549 3.44 9.68 -28.38
C THR A 549 2.52 8.59 -27.85
N ILE A 550 3.10 7.48 -27.38
CA ILE A 550 2.35 6.37 -26.78
C ILE A 550 2.12 6.66 -25.29
N VAL A 551 0.86 6.97 -24.97
CA VAL A 551 0.35 7.24 -23.63
C VAL A 551 -0.19 5.95 -23.04
N ASP A 552 0.00 5.75 -21.74
CA ASP A 552 -0.64 4.63 -21.05
C ASP A 552 -2.17 4.84 -20.95
N GLU A 553 -2.96 3.84 -21.34
CA GLU A 553 -4.41 3.84 -21.26
C GLU A 553 -4.98 3.00 -20.11
N CYS A 554 -4.14 2.39 -19.25
CA CYS A 554 -4.62 1.55 -18.15
C CYS A 554 -5.68 2.27 -17.30
N GLY A 555 -6.86 1.65 -17.16
CA GLY A 555 -8.01 2.22 -16.46
C GLY A 555 -8.83 3.27 -17.22
N ALA A 556 -8.52 3.63 -18.47
CA ALA A 556 -9.29 4.61 -19.24
C ALA A 556 -10.73 4.14 -19.55
N SER A 557 -10.91 2.84 -19.82
CA SER A 557 -12.21 2.18 -19.97
C SER A 557 -13.01 2.08 -18.67
N ILE A 558 -12.30 1.96 -17.53
CA ILE A 558 -12.91 1.95 -16.19
C ILE A 558 -13.36 3.38 -15.83
N TYR A 559 -12.55 4.39 -16.17
CA TYR A 559 -12.94 5.79 -16.07
C TYR A 559 -14.16 6.10 -16.91
N SER A 560 -14.19 5.77 -18.21
CA SER A 560 -15.31 6.13 -19.09
C SER A 560 -16.65 5.50 -18.69
N CYS A 561 -16.63 4.31 -18.10
CA CYS A 561 -17.81 3.66 -17.56
C CYS A 561 -18.29 4.24 -16.21
N SER A 562 -17.45 5.02 -15.52
CA SER A 562 -17.66 5.45 -14.14
C SER A 562 -18.81 6.46 -13.97
N PRO A 563 -19.34 6.62 -12.74
CA PRO A 563 -20.25 7.73 -12.41
C PRO A 563 -19.63 9.12 -12.63
N GLN A 564 -18.30 9.25 -12.55
CA GLN A 564 -17.61 10.52 -12.80
C GLN A 564 -17.67 10.89 -14.28
N ALA A 565 -17.27 9.99 -15.18
CA ALA A 565 -17.31 10.24 -16.62
C ALA A 565 -18.73 10.61 -17.08
N LYS A 566 -19.75 9.95 -16.54
CA LYS A 566 -21.18 10.25 -16.79
C LYS A 566 -21.64 11.60 -16.21
N SER A 567 -20.86 12.21 -15.32
CA SER A 567 -21.09 13.58 -14.81
C SER A 567 -20.27 14.66 -15.52
N GLU A 568 -19.10 14.30 -16.08
CA GLU A 568 -18.32 15.20 -16.96
C GLU A 568 -18.90 15.22 -18.39
N PHE A 569 -19.44 14.09 -18.88
CA PHE A 569 -19.94 13.90 -20.25
C PHE A 569 -21.26 13.09 -20.26
N PRO A 570 -22.42 13.68 -19.88
CA PRO A 570 -23.67 12.92 -19.73
C PRO A 570 -24.22 12.33 -21.04
N ASP A 571 -24.06 13.04 -22.16
CA ASP A 571 -24.65 12.71 -23.46
C ASP A 571 -23.68 12.01 -24.44
N LEU A 572 -22.48 11.63 -23.97
CA LEU A 572 -21.41 11.09 -24.81
C LEU A 572 -21.26 9.57 -24.63
N ASP A 573 -20.95 8.85 -25.72
CA ASP A 573 -20.61 7.44 -25.67
C ASP A 573 -19.35 7.21 -24.82
N PRO A 574 -19.35 6.31 -23.82
CA PRO A 574 -18.15 5.93 -23.05
C PRO A 574 -16.94 5.54 -23.90
N ASN A 575 -17.13 5.00 -25.10
CA ASN A 575 -16.06 4.68 -26.05
C ASN A 575 -15.37 5.92 -26.64
N LEU A 576 -15.99 7.10 -26.56
CA LEU A 576 -15.35 8.37 -26.92
C LEU A 576 -14.65 9.00 -25.71
N VAL A 577 -15.16 8.79 -24.48
CA VAL A 577 -14.60 9.36 -23.24
C VAL A 577 -13.22 8.77 -22.91
N SER A 578 -12.93 7.52 -23.29
CA SER A 578 -11.58 6.93 -23.19
C SER A 578 -10.54 7.72 -23.98
N ALA A 579 -10.85 8.11 -25.22
CA ALA A 579 -9.97 8.96 -26.05
C ALA A 579 -9.75 10.35 -25.44
N ILE A 580 -10.76 10.93 -24.77
CA ILE A 580 -10.61 12.18 -23.99
C ILE A 580 -9.62 11.97 -22.84
N SER A 581 -9.72 10.85 -22.13
CA SER A 581 -8.81 10.53 -21.01
C SER A 581 -7.37 10.36 -21.52
N ILE A 582 -7.16 9.65 -22.64
CA ILE A 582 -5.84 9.51 -23.28
C ILE A 582 -5.23 10.88 -23.63
N ALA A 583 -6.02 11.81 -24.18
CA ALA A 583 -5.55 13.17 -24.46
C ALA A 583 -5.19 13.95 -23.19
N ARG A 584 -6.06 13.94 -22.17
CA ARG A 584 -5.88 14.65 -20.90
C ARG A 584 -4.73 14.11 -20.06
N ARG A 585 -4.48 12.79 -20.09
CA ARG A 585 -3.31 12.14 -19.47
C ARG A 585 -2.00 12.73 -19.96
N LEU A 586 -1.90 13.10 -21.24
CA LEU A 586 -0.69 13.74 -21.76
C LEU A 586 -0.57 15.21 -21.31
N GLN A 587 -1.69 15.92 -21.19
CA GLN A 587 -1.71 17.33 -20.78
C GLN A 587 -1.35 17.51 -19.30
N ASP A 588 -1.94 16.71 -18.39
CA ASP A 588 -1.48 16.60 -17.01
C ASP A 588 -1.81 15.20 -16.42
N PRO A 589 -0.83 14.29 -16.31
CA PRO A 589 -1.05 12.93 -15.82
C PRO A 589 -1.69 12.90 -14.43
N LEU A 590 -1.29 13.81 -13.54
CA LEU A 590 -1.79 13.88 -12.17
C LEU A 590 -3.28 14.25 -12.14
N ALA A 591 -3.73 15.21 -12.96
CA ALA A 591 -5.09 15.70 -12.94
C ALA A 591 -6.13 14.70 -13.49
N GLU A 592 -5.71 13.81 -14.41
CA GLU A 592 -6.57 12.81 -15.05
C GLU A 592 -6.48 11.44 -14.37
N LEU A 593 -5.30 10.98 -13.93
CA LEU A 593 -5.16 9.65 -13.32
C LEU A 593 -5.76 9.57 -11.90
N VAL A 594 -5.87 10.67 -11.15
CA VAL A 594 -6.54 10.69 -9.82
C VAL A 594 -8.05 10.44 -9.87
N LYS A 595 -8.62 10.38 -11.07
CA LYS A 595 -10.02 9.99 -11.34
C LYS A 595 -10.24 8.48 -11.30
N ILE A 596 -9.16 7.70 -11.29
CA ILE A 596 -9.14 6.24 -11.37
C ILE A 596 -8.67 5.67 -10.02
N GLU A 597 -9.26 4.56 -9.58
CA GLU A 597 -8.73 3.86 -8.39
C GLU A 597 -7.33 3.31 -8.70
N PRO A 598 -6.29 3.60 -7.89
CA PRO A 598 -4.90 3.31 -8.23
C PRO A 598 -4.56 1.87 -8.63
N LYS A 599 -5.34 0.89 -8.12
CA LYS A 599 -5.25 -0.54 -8.49
C LYS A 599 -5.58 -0.83 -9.96
N HIS A 600 -6.06 0.16 -10.73
CA HIS A 600 -6.40 0.03 -12.15
C HIS A 600 -5.40 0.72 -13.08
N LEU A 601 -4.26 1.21 -12.54
CA LEU A 601 -3.22 1.92 -13.29
C LEU A 601 -2.12 1.01 -13.89
N GLY A 602 -2.28 -0.32 -13.85
CA GLY A 602 -1.33 -1.28 -14.47
C GLY A 602 0.06 -1.40 -13.80
N VAL A 603 0.30 -0.64 -12.73
CA VAL A 603 1.58 -0.40 -12.06
C VAL A 603 2.26 -1.59 -11.34
N GLY A 604 1.83 -2.83 -11.54
CA GLY A 604 2.44 -3.98 -10.86
C GLY A 604 1.78 -5.33 -11.17
N MET A 605 2.33 -6.39 -10.56
CA MET A 605 1.94 -7.79 -10.80
C MET A 605 1.31 -8.41 -9.55
N TYR A 606 0.47 -9.44 -9.73
CA TYR A 606 -0.21 -10.18 -8.66
C TYR A 606 -1.17 -9.30 -7.82
N GLN A 607 -1.72 -8.23 -8.42
CA GLN A 607 -2.54 -7.25 -7.69
C GLN A 607 -3.78 -7.87 -7.04
N HIS A 608 -4.28 -8.98 -7.60
CA HIS A 608 -5.43 -9.74 -7.10
C HIS A 608 -5.06 -10.75 -6.00
N ASP A 609 -3.80 -11.18 -5.91
CA ASP A 609 -3.30 -12.06 -4.84
C ASP A 609 -2.98 -11.29 -3.54
N LEU A 610 -2.85 -9.95 -3.63
CA LEU A 610 -2.55 -9.06 -2.50
C LEU A 610 -3.78 -8.75 -1.63
N PRO A 611 -3.60 -8.44 -0.33
CA PRO A 611 -4.69 -7.97 0.54
C PRO A 611 -5.24 -6.61 0.08
N GLN A 612 -6.40 -6.64 -0.59
CA GLN A 612 -7.01 -5.48 -1.24
C GLN A 612 -7.17 -4.25 -0.33
N THR A 613 -7.42 -4.46 0.97
CA THR A 613 -7.54 -3.39 1.97
C THR A 613 -6.21 -2.74 2.32
N LYS A 614 -5.11 -3.51 2.44
CA LYS A 614 -3.75 -2.96 2.59
C LYS A 614 -3.37 -2.19 1.32
N LEU A 615 -3.47 -2.84 0.16
CA LEU A 615 -3.11 -2.27 -1.15
C LEU A 615 -3.83 -0.94 -1.43
N THR A 616 -5.16 -0.90 -1.28
CA THR A 616 -5.96 0.31 -1.54
C THR A 616 -5.59 1.46 -0.59
N LYS A 617 -5.34 1.15 0.69
CA LYS A 617 -4.90 2.15 1.68
C LYS A 617 -3.54 2.75 1.27
N SER A 618 -2.51 1.92 1.12
CA SER A 618 -1.13 2.38 0.84
C SER A 618 -1.06 3.16 -0.47
N LEU A 619 -1.79 2.73 -1.51
CA LEU A 619 -1.87 3.47 -2.76
C LEU A 619 -2.59 4.83 -2.61
N SER A 620 -3.71 4.89 -1.86
CA SER A 620 -4.41 6.17 -1.64
C SER A 620 -3.57 7.18 -0.85
N GLU A 621 -2.74 6.71 0.09
CA GLU A 621 -1.77 7.54 0.80
C GLU A 621 -0.68 8.09 -0.12
N VAL A 622 -0.23 7.33 -1.12
CA VAL A 622 0.68 7.83 -2.16
C VAL A 622 0.02 8.85 -3.08
N VAL A 623 -1.23 8.62 -3.51
CA VAL A 623 -1.97 9.64 -4.29
C VAL A 623 -2.08 10.94 -3.48
N THR A 624 -2.44 10.82 -2.20
CA THR A 624 -2.55 11.97 -1.29
C THR A 624 -1.22 12.70 -1.14
N GLU A 625 -0.11 11.95 -1.06
CA GLU A 625 1.24 12.49 -1.03
C GLU A 625 1.56 13.27 -2.31
N VAL A 626 1.49 12.64 -3.50
CA VAL A 626 1.91 13.27 -4.75
C VAL A 626 1.08 14.51 -5.06
N VAL A 627 -0.25 14.45 -4.90
CA VAL A 627 -1.13 15.61 -5.11
C VAL A 627 -0.79 16.75 -4.16
N SER A 628 -0.55 16.46 -2.88
CA SER A 628 -0.14 17.48 -1.91
C SER A 628 1.26 18.04 -2.23
N PHE A 629 2.20 17.21 -2.63
CA PHE A 629 3.57 17.63 -2.90
C PHE A 629 3.70 18.51 -4.15
N VAL A 630 2.98 18.18 -5.24
CA VAL A 630 2.86 19.06 -6.42
C VAL A 630 2.07 20.33 -6.07
N GLY A 631 1.01 20.20 -5.27
CA GLY A 631 0.16 21.29 -4.81
C GLY A 631 -0.86 21.74 -5.87
N VAL A 632 -2.02 22.21 -5.43
CA VAL A 632 -3.24 22.30 -6.25
C VAL A 632 -3.81 23.72 -6.24
N ASP A 633 -4.00 24.36 -7.40
CA ASP A 633 -4.74 25.63 -7.48
C ASP A 633 -6.23 25.39 -7.22
N ILE A 634 -6.75 25.96 -6.14
CA ILE A 634 -8.15 25.78 -5.73
C ILE A 634 -9.16 26.40 -6.71
N ASN A 635 -8.74 27.35 -7.54
CA ASN A 635 -9.62 28.02 -8.48
C ASN A 635 -9.90 27.19 -9.73
N THR A 636 -8.90 26.45 -10.23
CA THR A 636 -9.02 25.59 -11.42
C THR A 636 -9.29 24.12 -11.11
N ALA A 637 -8.84 23.61 -9.95
CA ALA A 637 -8.91 22.18 -9.65
C ALA A 637 -10.32 21.58 -9.64
N SER A 638 -10.39 20.30 -10.04
CA SER A 638 -11.59 19.48 -9.95
C SER A 638 -11.87 19.03 -8.51
N HIS A 639 -13.12 18.62 -8.24
CA HIS A 639 -13.50 17.93 -7.00
C HIS A 639 -12.59 16.73 -6.67
N TYR A 640 -12.20 15.98 -7.71
CA TYR A 640 -11.40 14.76 -7.62
C TYR A 640 -9.91 15.01 -7.38
N LEU A 641 -9.35 16.14 -7.83
CA LEU A 641 -8.00 16.53 -7.46
C LEU A 641 -7.98 17.11 -6.02
N LEU A 642 -8.98 17.92 -5.66
CA LEU A 642 -9.09 18.50 -4.32
C LEU A 642 -9.29 17.46 -3.21
N GLN A 643 -10.03 16.37 -3.44
CA GLN A 643 -10.22 15.35 -2.39
C GLN A 643 -8.95 14.57 -2.02
N GLN A 644 -7.91 14.62 -2.87
CA GLN A 644 -6.60 14.00 -2.64
C GLN A 644 -5.59 14.97 -1.98
N VAL A 645 -5.98 16.21 -1.68
CA VAL A 645 -5.11 17.13 -0.91
C VAL A 645 -5.16 16.74 0.56
N ALA A 646 -4.00 16.66 1.22
CA ALA A 646 -3.89 16.32 2.63
C ALA A 646 -4.85 17.15 3.51
N GLY A 647 -5.57 16.48 4.42
CA GLY A 647 -6.59 17.09 5.28
C GLY A 647 -7.96 17.30 4.64
N LEU A 648 -8.08 17.28 3.30
CA LEU A 648 -9.37 17.29 2.62
C LEU A 648 -9.99 15.88 2.55
N THR A 649 -11.25 15.84 2.14
CA THR A 649 -12.05 14.61 1.96
C THR A 649 -13.06 14.82 0.84
N VAL A 650 -13.67 13.75 0.34
CA VAL A 650 -14.75 13.76 -0.67
C VAL A 650 -15.86 14.78 -0.36
N SER A 651 -16.18 15.00 0.93
CA SER A 651 -17.18 15.99 1.35
C SER A 651 -16.62 17.41 1.42
N ARG A 652 -15.39 17.60 1.93
CA ARG A 652 -14.76 18.92 2.05
C ARG A 652 -14.49 19.52 0.67
N SER A 653 -14.04 18.71 -0.29
CA SER A 653 -13.83 19.17 -1.66
C SER A 653 -15.15 19.55 -2.36
N LYS A 654 -16.28 18.87 -2.09
CA LYS A 654 -17.60 19.31 -2.57
C LYS A 654 -17.96 20.68 -2.00
N SER A 655 -17.81 20.88 -0.68
CA SER A 655 -18.07 22.18 -0.05
C SER A 655 -17.15 23.30 -0.57
N ILE A 656 -15.91 23.00 -0.95
CA ILE A 656 -15.02 23.97 -1.64
C ILE A 656 -15.58 24.35 -3.02
N ILE A 657 -15.99 23.38 -3.84
CA ILE A 657 -16.56 23.63 -5.17
C ILE A 657 -17.89 24.40 -5.06
N GLU A 658 -18.78 24.02 -4.13
CA GLU A 658 -20.02 24.74 -3.82
C GLU A 658 -19.75 26.19 -3.41
N TRP A 659 -18.72 26.42 -2.58
CA TRP A 659 -18.31 27.76 -2.17
C TRP A 659 -17.77 28.56 -3.36
N ARG A 660 -16.89 27.97 -4.19
CA ARG A 660 -16.31 28.60 -5.39
C ARG A 660 -17.39 29.02 -6.39
N SER A 661 -18.35 28.13 -6.66
CA SER A 661 -19.47 28.41 -7.57
C SER A 661 -20.44 29.46 -7.04
N LYS A 662 -20.54 29.65 -5.72
CA LYS A 662 -21.45 30.63 -5.10
C LYS A 662 -20.82 32.00 -4.83
N ASN A 663 -19.53 32.06 -4.51
CA ASN A 663 -18.84 33.28 -4.07
C ASN A 663 -17.81 33.79 -5.08
N GLY A 664 -17.58 33.04 -6.17
CA GLY A 664 -16.50 33.29 -7.13
C GLY A 664 -15.16 32.67 -6.71
N PRO A 665 -14.06 32.97 -7.45
CA PRO A 665 -12.74 32.43 -7.14
C PRO A 665 -12.24 32.82 -5.75
N PHE A 666 -11.48 31.94 -5.10
CA PHE A 666 -10.72 32.28 -3.90
C PHE A 666 -9.67 33.34 -4.24
N ARG A 667 -9.54 34.36 -3.38
CA ARG A 667 -8.55 35.44 -3.48
C ARG A 667 -7.37 35.27 -2.51
N ASN A 668 -7.59 34.61 -1.38
CA ASN A 668 -6.56 34.25 -0.42
C ASN A 668 -6.92 32.98 0.36
N ARG A 669 -5.94 32.32 0.98
CA ARG A 669 -6.11 31.03 1.67
C ARG A 669 -7.08 31.14 2.84
N GLU A 670 -7.12 32.25 3.56
CA GLU A 670 -7.99 32.45 4.73
C GLU A 670 -9.49 32.29 4.42
N GLN A 671 -9.90 32.52 3.16
CA GLN A 671 -11.27 32.26 2.70
C GLN A 671 -11.68 30.77 2.81
N LEU A 672 -10.74 29.83 2.91
CA LEU A 672 -11.03 28.42 3.24
C LEU A 672 -11.75 28.26 4.58
N LEU A 673 -11.47 29.10 5.58
CA LEU A 673 -12.16 29.08 6.88
C LEU A 673 -13.63 29.54 6.79
N LYS A 674 -14.04 30.09 5.64
CA LYS A 674 -15.42 30.47 5.31
C LYS A 674 -16.18 29.34 4.59
N VAL A 675 -15.51 28.21 4.30
CA VAL A 675 -16.09 27.03 3.68
C VAL A 675 -16.69 26.12 4.76
N LYS A 676 -17.97 25.78 4.62
CA LYS A 676 -18.66 24.83 5.51
C LYS A 676 -17.87 23.51 5.54
N SER A 677 -17.64 22.96 6.74
CA SER A 677 -16.81 21.76 7.04
C SER A 677 -15.28 21.92 7.06
N ILE A 678 -14.73 23.12 6.82
CA ILE A 678 -13.30 23.40 7.03
C ILE A 678 -13.11 24.13 8.37
N GLY A 679 -12.68 23.39 9.39
CA GLY A 679 -12.24 23.96 10.68
C GLY A 679 -10.74 24.26 10.71
N SER A 680 -10.26 24.88 11.78
CA SER A 680 -8.85 25.26 11.98
C SER A 680 -7.86 24.11 11.72
N LYS A 681 -8.09 22.92 12.28
CA LYS A 681 -7.24 21.74 12.03
C LYS A 681 -7.27 21.28 10.58
N THR A 682 -8.41 21.37 9.90
CA THR A 682 -8.51 21.06 8.46
C THR A 682 -7.69 22.05 7.64
N PHE A 683 -7.79 23.34 7.96
CA PHE A 683 -7.03 24.41 7.33
C PHE A 683 -5.52 24.24 7.54
N GLU A 684 -5.06 23.94 8.76
CA GLU A 684 -3.64 23.62 9.03
C GLU A 684 -3.15 22.49 8.11
N GLN A 685 -3.90 21.39 7.99
CA GLN A 685 -3.44 20.26 7.19
C GLN A 685 -3.43 20.52 5.67
N CYS A 686 -4.31 21.37 5.14
CA CYS A 686 -4.45 21.56 3.68
C CYS A 686 -3.85 22.86 3.11
N ALA A 687 -3.73 23.94 3.91
CA ALA A 687 -3.49 25.28 3.37
C ALA A 687 -2.16 25.40 2.61
N GLY A 688 -1.08 24.81 3.11
CA GLY A 688 0.24 24.83 2.46
C GLY A 688 0.34 24.04 1.14
N PHE A 689 -0.66 23.22 0.84
CA PHE A 689 -0.76 22.43 -0.40
C PHE A 689 -1.73 23.05 -1.42
N ILE A 690 -2.61 23.94 -0.96
CA ILE A 690 -3.53 24.71 -1.80
C ILE A 690 -2.81 25.96 -2.32
N ARG A 691 -2.73 26.12 -3.64
CA ARG A 691 -2.26 27.35 -4.28
C ARG A 691 -3.45 28.24 -4.66
N ILE A 692 -3.20 29.54 -4.76
CA ILE A 692 -4.09 30.53 -5.39
C ILE A 692 -3.23 31.35 -6.34
N LEU A 693 -3.49 31.24 -7.65
CA LEU A 693 -2.74 31.97 -8.68
C LEU A 693 -3.41 33.32 -8.97
N PRO A 694 -2.66 34.43 -9.15
CA PRO A 694 -3.23 35.74 -9.52
C PRO A 694 -4.15 35.68 -10.75
N GLU A 695 -3.75 34.90 -11.74
CA GLU A 695 -4.44 34.72 -13.02
C GLU A 695 -5.81 34.09 -12.80
N THR A 696 -5.87 32.96 -12.09
CA THR A 696 -7.10 32.19 -11.89
C THR A 696 -8.04 32.89 -10.91
N ALA A 697 -7.49 33.64 -9.95
CA ALA A 697 -8.22 34.49 -9.03
C ALA A 697 -8.92 35.70 -9.70
N THR A 698 -8.32 36.30 -10.75
CA THR A 698 -8.81 37.56 -11.36
C THR A 698 -9.68 37.38 -12.62
N THR A 699 -9.89 36.14 -13.07
CA THR A 699 -10.64 35.75 -14.29
C THR A 699 -11.99 36.42 -14.52
N SER A 700 -12.70 36.84 -13.46
CA SER A 700 -14.09 37.31 -13.53
C SER A 700 -14.26 38.83 -13.39
N GLU A 701 -13.16 39.60 -13.27
CA GLU A 701 -13.22 41.04 -12.95
C GLU A 701 -13.11 41.95 -14.19
N THR A 702 -14.07 42.86 -14.33
CA THR A 702 -14.02 43.98 -15.29
C THR A 702 -12.91 44.96 -14.95
N SER A 703 -12.41 45.69 -15.95
CA SER A 703 -11.27 46.61 -15.82
C SER A 703 -11.44 47.67 -14.72
N SER A 704 -12.68 48.10 -14.43
CA SER A 704 -13.01 49.03 -13.36
C SER A 704 -12.83 48.44 -11.95
N GLN A 705 -13.05 47.13 -11.76
CA GLN A 705 -12.99 46.47 -10.45
C GLN A 705 -11.56 46.15 -10.02
N ARG A 706 -10.69 45.80 -10.98
CA ARG A 706 -9.28 45.42 -10.75
C ARG A 706 -8.46 46.46 -9.97
N ARG A 707 -8.82 47.74 -10.06
CA ARG A 707 -8.11 48.84 -9.37
C ARG A 707 -8.43 49.00 -7.88
N MET A 708 -9.50 48.39 -7.36
CA MET A 708 -10.00 48.69 -6.00
C MET A 708 -9.75 47.61 -4.94
N LYS A 709 -9.13 46.45 -5.26
CA LYS A 709 -8.98 45.33 -4.32
C LYS A 709 -7.61 44.64 -4.29
N SER A 710 -6.55 45.32 -4.73
CA SER A 710 -5.16 44.80 -4.67
C SER A 710 -4.74 44.35 -3.25
N GLU A 711 -5.33 44.93 -2.21
CA GLU A 711 -5.01 44.68 -0.80
C GLU A 711 -5.47 43.31 -0.28
N ASN A 712 -6.38 42.61 -0.99
CA ASN A 712 -6.93 41.32 -0.53
C ASN A 712 -6.20 40.09 -1.06
N PHE A 713 -5.21 40.26 -1.94
CA PHE A 713 -4.39 39.17 -2.46
C PHE A 713 -3.09 39.06 -1.66
N ASN A 714 -2.65 37.83 -1.38
CA ASN A 714 -1.38 37.56 -0.71
C ASN A 714 -0.46 36.77 -1.66
N PRO A 715 0.62 37.38 -2.19
CA PRO A 715 1.53 36.68 -3.09
C PRO A 715 2.19 35.42 -2.52
N LEU A 716 2.20 35.22 -1.19
CA LEU A 716 2.67 33.97 -0.58
C LEU A 716 1.71 32.78 -0.83
N ASP A 717 0.43 33.00 -1.14
CA ASP A 717 -0.57 31.95 -1.37
C ASP A 717 -0.33 31.13 -2.65
N GLN A 718 0.53 31.60 -3.57
CA GLN A 718 0.97 30.82 -4.74
C GLN A 718 2.13 29.85 -4.41
N THR A 719 2.77 30.02 -3.24
CA THR A 719 3.99 29.30 -2.83
C THR A 719 3.68 28.11 -1.90
N TRP A 720 4.68 27.29 -1.56
CA TRP A 720 4.54 26.26 -0.52
C TRP A 720 4.69 26.76 0.92
N ILE A 721 4.89 28.07 1.15
CA ILE A 721 5.01 28.61 2.51
C ILE A 721 3.65 28.41 3.20
N HIS A 722 3.64 27.80 4.38
CA HIS A 722 2.42 27.62 5.15
C HIS A 722 2.00 28.96 5.79
N PRO A 723 0.69 29.27 5.94
CA PRO A 723 0.23 30.51 6.59
C PRO A 723 0.84 30.79 7.97
N GLU A 724 1.16 29.76 8.75
CA GLU A 724 1.85 29.89 10.05
C GLU A 724 3.24 30.57 9.95
N SER A 725 3.87 30.51 8.77
CA SER A 725 5.21 31.05 8.49
C SER A 725 5.19 32.44 7.83
N TYR A 726 4.01 33.01 7.52
CA TYR A 726 3.91 34.28 6.77
C TYR A 726 4.59 35.46 7.46
N ALA A 727 4.50 35.55 8.80
CA ALA A 727 5.18 36.58 9.56
C ALA A 727 6.72 36.52 9.42
N ILE A 728 7.29 35.32 9.28
CA ILE A 728 8.73 35.10 9.10
C ILE A 728 9.14 35.38 7.66
N ALA A 729 8.39 34.85 6.68
CA ALA A 729 8.63 35.12 5.26
C ALA A 729 8.58 36.63 4.94
N ASN A 730 7.61 37.35 5.49
CA ASN A 730 7.48 38.80 5.31
C ASN A 730 8.63 39.60 5.96
N LYS A 731 9.20 39.14 7.08
CA LYS A 731 10.43 39.73 7.66
C LYS A 731 11.64 39.50 6.75
N PHE A 732 11.81 38.28 6.25
CA PHE A 732 12.95 37.91 5.40
C PHE A 732 12.92 38.61 4.03
N VAL A 733 11.76 38.69 3.35
CA VAL A 733 11.60 39.41 2.08
C VAL A 733 11.91 40.90 2.24
N LYS A 734 11.51 41.53 3.35
CA LYS A 734 11.87 42.92 3.69
C LYS A 734 13.37 43.09 3.91
N HIS A 735 14.02 42.16 4.63
CA HIS A 735 15.48 42.17 4.81
C HIS A 735 16.24 42.05 3.47
N CYS A 736 15.75 41.24 2.54
CA CYS A 736 16.30 41.07 1.20
C CYS A 736 16.02 42.25 0.24
N GLN A 737 15.35 43.31 0.71
CA GLN A 737 14.96 44.48 -0.08
C GLN A 737 14.19 44.12 -1.37
N CYS A 738 13.26 43.17 -1.24
CA CYS A 738 12.35 42.71 -2.30
C CYS A 738 10.91 43.19 -2.05
N LYS A 739 10.11 43.32 -3.12
CA LYS A 739 8.64 43.38 -3.01
C LYS A 739 8.07 41.98 -3.23
N LEU A 740 6.92 41.69 -2.60
CA LEU A 740 6.23 40.40 -2.78
C LEU A 740 5.61 40.25 -4.18
N ASP A 741 5.32 41.36 -4.86
CA ASP A 741 4.75 41.37 -6.21
C ASP A 741 5.76 40.91 -7.29
N ASP A 742 7.06 41.02 -6.99
CA ASP A 742 8.16 40.59 -7.86
C ASP A 742 8.44 39.07 -7.75
N ILE A 743 7.67 38.31 -6.96
CA ILE A 743 7.94 36.89 -6.66
C ILE A 743 7.94 36.02 -7.93
N GLY A 744 8.84 35.04 -7.96
CA GLY A 744 9.03 34.16 -9.12
C GLY A 744 9.81 34.79 -10.29
N THR A 745 10.15 36.09 -10.23
CA THR A 745 11.04 36.74 -11.21
C THR A 745 12.51 36.43 -10.93
N SER A 746 13.34 36.37 -11.98
CA SER A 746 14.77 36.10 -11.86
C SER A 746 15.52 37.11 -10.96
N ALA A 747 15.07 38.37 -10.92
CA ALA A 747 15.64 39.41 -10.08
C ALA A 747 15.33 39.19 -8.58
N PHE A 748 14.08 38.85 -8.25
CA PHE A 748 13.66 38.48 -6.90
C PHE A 748 14.40 37.21 -6.43
N ILE A 749 14.40 36.16 -7.26
CA ILE A 749 15.07 34.89 -6.98
C ILE A 749 16.59 35.11 -6.78
N GLY A 750 17.21 35.98 -7.58
CA GLY A 750 18.62 36.35 -7.44
C GLY A 750 18.93 37.02 -6.09
N LYS A 751 18.11 37.99 -5.67
CA LYS A 751 18.23 38.64 -4.35
C LYS A 751 18.04 37.66 -3.20
N ILE A 752 16.99 36.83 -3.23
CA ILE A 752 16.75 35.82 -2.19
C ILE A 752 17.93 34.86 -2.09
N ASN A 753 18.45 34.36 -3.22
CA ASN A 753 19.63 33.49 -3.24
C ASN A 753 20.90 34.19 -2.73
N PHE A 754 21.07 35.50 -2.95
CA PHE A 754 22.21 36.25 -2.41
C PHE A 754 22.21 36.27 -0.88
N HIS A 755 21.09 36.63 -0.23
CA HIS A 755 20.98 36.61 1.23
C HIS A 755 20.98 35.18 1.80
N ALA A 756 20.45 34.19 1.08
CA ALA A 756 20.45 32.79 1.48
C ALA A 756 21.86 32.17 1.67
N ARG A 757 22.91 32.77 1.07
CA ARG A 757 24.32 32.33 1.22
C ARG A 757 24.83 32.34 2.67
N ILE A 758 24.18 33.10 3.56
CA ILE A 758 24.50 33.15 4.99
C ILE A 758 24.17 31.81 5.70
N GLY A 759 23.35 30.96 5.09
CA GLY A 759 22.99 29.63 5.59
C GLY A 759 21.67 29.63 6.36
N CYS A 760 20.90 28.54 6.23
CA CYS A 760 19.54 28.47 6.75
C CYS A 760 19.48 28.51 8.28
N GLY A 761 20.41 27.87 9.00
CA GLY A 761 20.52 27.94 10.46
C GLY A 761 20.81 29.35 10.99
N ASN A 762 21.71 30.11 10.34
CA ASN A 762 22.01 31.50 10.72
C ASN A 762 20.80 32.41 10.50
N LEU A 763 20.13 32.29 9.35
CA LEU A 763 18.88 33.01 9.07
C LEU A 763 17.75 32.60 10.04
N ALA A 764 17.66 31.32 10.40
CA ALA A 764 16.67 30.83 11.35
C ALA A 764 16.85 31.46 12.74
N ALA A 765 18.09 31.53 13.23
CA ALA A 765 18.42 32.24 14.46
C ALA A 765 18.10 33.75 14.37
N GLN A 766 18.43 34.40 13.26
CA GLN A 766 18.17 35.84 13.03
C GLN A 766 16.67 36.18 13.02
N PHE A 767 15.82 35.32 12.44
CA PHE A 767 14.39 35.59 12.26
C PHE A 767 13.47 34.92 13.30
N GLY A 768 14.02 34.11 14.22
CA GLY A 768 13.28 33.45 15.30
C GLY A 768 12.47 32.24 14.83
N THR A 769 13.12 31.33 14.10
CA THR A 769 12.52 30.08 13.59
C THR A 769 13.54 28.94 13.60
N ASP A 770 13.18 27.76 13.06
CA ASP A 770 14.12 26.66 12.87
C ASP A 770 14.68 26.59 11.43
N GLU A 771 15.80 25.92 11.26
CA GLU A 771 16.51 25.79 9.99
C GLU A 771 15.66 25.12 8.88
N THR A 772 14.81 24.15 9.22
CA THR A 772 14.00 23.41 8.24
C THR A 772 12.82 24.24 7.73
N THR A 773 12.24 25.06 8.61
CA THR A 773 11.23 26.06 8.25
C THR A 773 11.85 27.19 7.42
N MET A 774 12.99 27.74 7.83
CA MET A 774 13.72 28.76 7.06
C MET A 774 14.13 28.24 5.68
N GLY A 775 14.70 27.04 5.59
CA GLY A 775 15.04 26.41 4.31
C GLY A 775 13.83 26.14 3.42
N THR A 776 12.65 25.88 4.00
CA THR A 776 11.39 25.75 3.26
C THR A 776 10.89 27.11 2.74
N ILE A 777 11.01 28.18 3.54
CA ILE A 777 10.72 29.57 3.11
C ILE A 777 11.65 29.97 1.96
N VAL A 778 12.98 29.85 2.14
CA VAL A 778 13.97 30.18 1.11
C VAL A 778 13.67 29.41 -0.17
N LYS A 779 13.51 28.07 -0.10
CA LYS A 779 13.22 27.24 -1.27
C LYS A 779 11.97 27.72 -2.02
N ALA A 780 10.88 27.98 -1.31
CA ALA A 780 9.61 28.42 -1.89
C ALA A 780 9.66 29.84 -2.49
N LEU A 781 10.50 30.74 -1.95
CA LEU A 781 10.76 32.07 -2.52
C LEU A 781 11.72 32.03 -3.72
N THR A 782 12.56 30.99 -3.84
CA THR A 782 13.47 30.80 -4.98
C THR A 782 12.87 30.05 -6.17
N MET A 783 11.64 29.53 -6.05
CA MET A 783 10.94 28.90 -7.17
C MET A 783 10.66 29.91 -8.29
N GLN A 784 10.74 29.47 -9.54
CA GLN A 784 10.25 30.25 -10.67
C GLN A 784 8.72 30.34 -10.62
N LYS A 785 8.16 31.39 -11.24
CA LYS A 785 6.71 31.49 -11.40
C LYS A 785 6.18 30.25 -12.14
N ASP A 786 5.09 29.68 -11.62
CA ASP A 786 4.43 28.46 -12.12
C ASP A 786 5.31 27.19 -12.20
N GLU A 787 6.43 27.14 -11.46
CA GLU A 787 7.33 25.98 -11.40
C GLU A 787 6.61 24.73 -10.87
N ASP A 788 6.42 23.73 -11.74
CA ASP A 788 5.97 22.39 -11.37
C ASP A 788 7.18 21.50 -11.10
N ILE A 789 7.19 20.78 -9.98
CA ILE A 789 8.30 19.92 -9.58
C ILE A 789 8.58 18.79 -10.58
N ARG A 790 7.55 18.39 -11.35
CA ARG A 790 7.62 17.33 -12.34
C ARG A 790 8.42 17.74 -13.58
N SER A 791 8.47 19.03 -13.91
CA SER A 791 9.18 19.57 -15.09
C SER A 791 10.69 19.37 -15.10
N LYS A 792 11.26 18.75 -14.06
CA LYS A 792 12.69 18.37 -13.94
C LYS A 792 12.96 16.93 -14.38
N LEU A 793 11.92 16.18 -14.74
CA LEU A 793 12.01 14.83 -15.33
C LEU A 793 11.95 14.90 -16.86
N ASN A 794 12.34 13.81 -17.52
CA ASN A 794 12.34 13.70 -18.98
C ASN A 794 10.93 13.87 -19.57
N GLN A 795 10.80 14.70 -20.62
CA GLN A 795 9.54 14.85 -21.36
C GLN A 795 9.16 13.55 -22.12
N PRO A 796 7.88 13.34 -22.45
CA PRO A 796 7.41 12.21 -23.23
C PRO A 796 8.18 12.02 -24.55
N LEU A 797 8.41 10.76 -24.93
CA LEU A 797 9.10 10.42 -26.18
C LEU A 797 8.14 10.54 -27.37
N PHE A 798 8.18 11.70 -28.02
CA PHE A 798 7.53 11.90 -29.31
C PHE A 798 8.23 11.10 -30.41
N ARG A 799 7.44 10.49 -31.29
CA ARG A 799 7.85 9.64 -32.41
C ARG A 799 7.24 10.15 -33.73
N ASN A 800 7.86 9.72 -34.83
CA ASN A 800 7.39 9.93 -36.21
C ASN A 800 7.42 8.64 -37.07
N SER A 801 7.97 7.54 -36.55
CA SER A 801 8.24 6.29 -37.26
C SER A 801 8.26 5.10 -36.28
N VAL A 802 7.98 3.89 -36.80
CA VAL A 802 7.85 2.65 -35.99
C VAL A 802 8.86 1.57 -36.44
N ARG A 803 9.15 0.61 -35.56
CA ARG A 803 10.02 -0.55 -35.83
C ARG A 803 9.30 -1.86 -35.52
N CYS A 804 9.71 -2.96 -36.14
CA CYS A 804 9.16 -4.30 -35.90
C CYS A 804 10.07 -5.09 -34.94
N ILE A 805 9.55 -6.16 -34.32
CA ILE A 805 10.38 -7.05 -33.48
C ILE A 805 11.32 -7.90 -34.36
N GLU A 806 10.89 -8.16 -35.59
CA GLU A 806 11.64 -8.80 -36.67
C GLU A 806 12.83 -7.96 -37.16
N ASP A 807 12.81 -6.63 -36.94
CA ASP A 807 13.93 -5.73 -37.25
C ASP A 807 15.03 -5.77 -36.15
N LEU A 808 14.77 -6.44 -35.02
CA LEU A 808 15.70 -6.46 -33.91
C LEU A 808 16.77 -7.55 -34.08
N ILE A 809 18.02 -7.10 -34.02
CA ILE A 809 19.21 -7.93 -34.01
C ILE A 809 19.84 -7.85 -32.61
N VAL A 810 20.29 -8.97 -32.07
CA VAL A 810 21.05 -9.00 -30.81
C VAL A 810 22.32 -8.17 -30.98
N GLY A 811 22.49 -7.17 -30.11
CA GLY A 811 23.55 -6.17 -30.19
C GLY A 811 23.07 -4.76 -30.52
N THR A 812 21.89 -4.60 -31.15
CA THR A 812 21.31 -3.29 -31.52
C THR A 812 21.06 -2.43 -30.29
N ILE A 813 21.41 -1.14 -30.38
CA ILE A 813 21.10 -0.12 -29.38
C ILE A 813 19.83 0.62 -29.80
N LEU A 814 18.91 0.78 -28.86
CA LEU A 814 17.61 1.43 -29.02
C LEU A 814 17.44 2.49 -27.91
N SER A 815 16.61 3.51 -28.16
CA SER A 815 16.08 4.34 -27.09
C SER A 815 14.64 3.93 -26.82
N GLY A 816 14.28 3.83 -25.54
CA GLY A 816 12.96 3.39 -25.08
C GLY A 816 12.51 4.15 -23.84
N VAL A 817 11.30 3.83 -23.36
CA VAL A 817 10.71 4.43 -22.16
C VAL A 817 10.41 3.34 -21.13
N VAL A 818 10.87 3.52 -19.89
CA VAL A 818 10.54 2.61 -18.78
C VAL A 818 9.03 2.68 -18.50
N ARG A 819 8.34 1.55 -18.60
CA ARG A 819 6.89 1.43 -18.41
C ARG A 819 6.54 0.88 -17.02
N ASN A 820 7.28 -0.11 -16.53
CA ASN A 820 7.03 -0.75 -15.23
C ASN A 820 8.35 -1.16 -14.56
N ILE A 821 8.39 -1.23 -13.23
CA ILE A 821 9.58 -1.59 -12.43
C ILE A 821 9.20 -2.65 -11.40
N THR A 822 10.06 -3.64 -11.21
CA THR A 822 9.85 -4.78 -10.31
C THR A 822 11.13 -5.15 -9.56
N HIS A 823 11.00 -6.00 -8.52
CA HIS A 823 12.16 -6.56 -7.80
C HIS A 823 13.16 -7.37 -8.66
N PHE A 824 12.81 -7.72 -9.90
CA PHE A 824 13.66 -8.52 -10.79
C PHE A 824 14.13 -7.75 -12.03
N GLY A 825 13.67 -6.53 -12.26
CA GLY A 825 14.04 -5.74 -13.43
C GLY A 825 13.05 -4.64 -13.77
N ALA A 826 13.36 -3.90 -14.84
CA ALA A 826 12.51 -2.86 -15.41
C ALA A 826 12.08 -3.22 -16.83
N PHE A 827 10.81 -2.97 -17.14
CA PHE A 827 10.22 -3.18 -18.46
C PHE A 827 10.26 -1.88 -19.27
N VAL A 828 10.68 -1.98 -20.53
CA VAL A 828 10.96 -0.82 -21.40
C VAL A 828 10.29 -0.99 -22.76
N ASP A 829 9.43 -0.04 -23.12
CA ASP A 829 8.90 0.10 -24.49
C ASP A 829 10.00 0.68 -25.39
N VAL A 830 10.51 -0.15 -26.30
CA VAL A 830 11.53 0.22 -27.31
C VAL A 830 10.94 0.46 -28.71
N GLY A 831 9.62 0.60 -28.82
CA GLY A 831 8.92 0.95 -30.07
C GLY A 831 8.69 -0.19 -31.06
N VAL A 832 8.60 -1.43 -30.57
CA VAL A 832 8.35 -2.63 -31.40
C VAL A 832 7.02 -3.34 -31.11
N GLY A 833 6.15 -2.77 -30.26
CA GLY A 833 4.87 -3.38 -29.86
C GLY A 833 4.96 -4.42 -28.74
N LYS A 834 6.17 -4.67 -28.22
CA LYS A 834 6.44 -5.44 -27.00
C LYS A 834 7.43 -4.70 -26.11
N GLU A 835 7.28 -4.87 -24.81
CA GLU A 835 8.24 -4.38 -23.82
C GLU A 835 9.44 -5.34 -23.74
N GLY A 836 10.63 -4.80 -23.48
CA GLY A 836 11.81 -5.59 -23.18
C GLY A 836 12.21 -5.49 -21.70
N LEU A 837 12.69 -6.59 -21.13
CA LEU A 837 13.07 -6.68 -19.73
C LEU A 837 14.57 -6.40 -19.54
N ILE A 838 14.91 -5.30 -18.85
CA ILE A 838 16.22 -5.12 -18.24
C ILE A 838 16.21 -5.86 -16.89
N HIS A 839 16.76 -7.07 -16.84
CA HIS A 839 16.91 -7.81 -15.58
C HIS A 839 17.78 -7.02 -14.58
N VAL A 840 17.45 -7.07 -13.28
CA VAL A 840 18.04 -6.23 -12.22
C VAL A 840 19.57 -6.24 -12.18
N ARG A 841 20.23 -7.37 -12.49
CA ARG A 841 21.71 -7.47 -12.60
C ARG A 841 22.33 -6.65 -13.74
N ARG A 842 21.52 -6.07 -14.63
CA ARG A 842 21.91 -5.23 -15.78
C ARG A 842 21.46 -3.77 -15.64
N ILE A 843 20.83 -3.42 -14.53
CA ILE A 843 20.47 -2.04 -14.17
C ILE A 843 21.70 -1.42 -13.49
N LYS A 844 22.26 -0.35 -14.07
CA LYS A 844 23.52 0.30 -13.63
C LYS A 844 23.31 1.59 -12.84
N LYS A 845 22.09 2.13 -12.89
CA LYS A 845 21.62 3.36 -12.23
C LYS A 845 20.14 3.18 -11.90
N ASP A 846 19.62 3.95 -10.96
CA ASP A 846 18.20 3.95 -10.65
C ASP A 846 17.35 4.32 -11.89
N LEU A 847 16.19 3.67 -12.00
CA LEU A 847 15.23 3.86 -13.07
C LEU A 847 13.89 4.36 -12.52
N HIS A 848 13.18 5.14 -13.32
CA HIS A 848 11.85 5.67 -13.00
C HIS A 848 10.86 5.45 -14.16
N ILE A 849 9.60 5.16 -13.86
CA ILE A 849 8.54 5.07 -14.87
C ILE A 849 8.42 6.40 -15.63
N GLY A 850 8.28 6.32 -16.96
CA GLY A 850 8.33 7.47 -17.86
C GLY A 850 9.75 7.92 -18.25
N GLN A 851 10.80 7.38 -17.62
CA GLN A 851 12.18 7.72 -17.98
C GLN A 851 12.53 7.18 -19.37
N ARG A 852 12.92 8.09 -20.27
CA ARG A 852 13.65 7.74 -21.49
C ARG A 852 15.03 7.17 -21.12
N VAL A 853 15.34 6.00 -21.68
CA VAL A 853 16.60 5.27 -21.51
C VAL A 853 17.22 4.91 -22.87
N GLU A 854 18.50 4.55 -22.87
CA GLU A 854 19.13 3.80 -23.97
C GLU A 854 19.42 2.38 -23.50
N VAL A 855 19.14 1.42 -24.38
CA VAL A 855 19.16 -0.01 -24.06
C VAL A 855 19.76 -0.80 -25.22
N LYS A 856 20.51 -1.85 -24.90
CA LYS A 856 21.05 -2.79 -25.87
C LYS A 856 20.22 -4.07 -25.85
N VAL A 857 19.86 -4.58 -27.03
CA VAL A 857 19.24 -5.90 -27.17
C VAL A 857 20.29 -6.98 -26.92
N VAL A 858 20.00 -7.90 -26.00
CA VAL A 858 20.91 -8.99 -25.59
C VAL A 858 20.34 -10.37 -25.92
N ASP A 859 19.01 -10.49 -25.97
CA ASP A 859 18.31 -11.76 -26.22
C ASP A 859 16.93 -11.50 -26.87
N ILE A 860 16.44 -12.44 -27.68
CA ILE A 860 15.14 -12.33 -28.38
C ILE A 860 14.49 -13.73 -28.48
N GLU A 861 13.42 -13.96 -27.72
CA GLU A 861 12.66 -15.22 -27.71
C GLU A 861 11.37 -15.05 -28.54
N LEU A 862 11.49 -15.01 -29.89
CA LEU A 862 10.36 -14.71 -30.80
C LEU A 862 9.12 -15.58 -30.55
N ALA A 863 9.31 -16.87 -30.23
CA ALA A 863 8.23 -17.82 -29.95
C ALA A 863 7.43 -17.49 -28.67
N ARG A 864 8.01 -16.74 -27.72
CA ARG A 864 7.34 -16.22 -26.53
C ARG A 864 7.19 -14.69 -26.55
N GLN A 865 7.56 -14.03 -27.66
CA GLN A 865 7.50 -12.58 -27.87
C GLN A 865 8.28 -11.73 -26.84
N ARG A 866 9.39 -12.25 -26.32
CA ARG A 866 10.22 -11.57 -25.30
C ARG A 866 11.50 -10.96 -25.85
N ILE A 867 11.92 -9.86 -25.24
CA ILE A 867 13.15 -9.13 -25.57
C ILE A 867 13.97 -8.94 -24.28
N GLY A 868 15.16 -9.52 -24.24
CA GLY A 868 16.11 -9.34 -23.13
C GLY A 868 17.01 -8.13 -23.36
N LEU A 869 17.01 -7.17 -22.42
CA LEU A 869 17.74 -5.90 -22.56
C LEU A 869 18.93 -5.78 -21.57
N GLU A 870 19.79 -4.80 -21.84
CA GLU A 870 20.80 -4.25 -20.93
C GLU A 870 20.72 -2.71 -20.95
N LEU A 871 20.87 -2.06 -19.79
CA LEU A 871 20.92 -0.59 -19.71
C LEU A 871 22.26 -0.06 -20.23
N MET A 872 22.20 0.90 -21.16
CA MET A 872 23.38 1.62 -21.64
C MET A 872 23.59 2.88 -20.79
N ASN A 873 24.71 2.90 -20.06
CA ASN A 873 25.26 3.99 -19.23
C ASN A 873 24.27 4.85 -18.44
#